data_AF-A0A367RUU0-F1
#
_entry.id   AF-A0A367RUU0-F1
#
_cell.length_a   1.000
_cell.length_b   1.000
_cell.length_c   1.000
_cell.angle_alpha   90.00
_cell.angle_beta   90.00
_cell.angle_gamma   90.00
#
_symmetry.space_group_name_H-M   'P 1'
#
loop_
_entity.id
_entity.type
_entity.pdbx_description
1 polymer ?
#
loop_
_entity_poly.entity_id
_entity_poly.type
_entity_poly.pdbx_seq_one_letter_code
_entity_poly.pdbx_strand_id
1 'polypeptide(L)'
;MTERDIPDSWSSASGREPDQNKRLSRTEQFGETQPFDVPATGSNSKSVKRRKKNHPKGSSINSHSQETAQLSSTSGKWPRWMKSWTLWLVLLMLIPGSVGFLAMAMLLKLPTAPNCPSIFWPLASASVRLHCAQLAASKQTVNDLLQAIALVKQLPQNHPLHGEIDRFIEEWSRDILKLADQSFQTGNLEEAIATAQKIPEDVTAYKLVDEQIDKWQSIWSKAEATYNGAIAEVKERRWQSAFMLSAKMLRVDNQYWAGTKYDQLNRLIATAREDGDKLGKAESLANSKVVDNLLEAIKLAESIGQESYLYQKAQEAIPAFGRKMLELAQAKLDKQDADEALNIARQIPESTKLQGETDDFIAIADAKRSAWLGNVSGLEAAIAQAQQIDPSRPVYNEAQQLIARWQLEIEDVAHLEKARILASQGTIPNLTAAIAQVQLIPASNPRGTEARQEIGRWNAQVETIEDQPYLDRAEQIAIFEDINSLQAAIAQASEIRRGRALYPEARKKIRTWVGKIERIQDQPYLDQAQELAQSGNLTAAISTAQQIASSGRALSQEAQAAINDWEGQIRTRENWKKAQEVGAAGTPEALVEAIRLADRVSNNSILRMDANQAIDQWSQQLLEIARTQGQSDIARGIDIAKSVPRGSAAYSAAQEQIKAWQDFLNPQPEPQPSSVPESLPFPRSTTINGQ
;
A
#
# COMPACT_ATOMS: atom_id res chain seq x y z
N MET A 1 -19.15 25.42 -16.96
CA MET A 1 -20.55 25.39 -16.48
C MET A 1 -21.11 24.04 -16.83
N THR A 2 -21.77 23.38 -15.86
CA THR A 2 -22.75 22.28 -16.03
C THR A 2 -22.54 21.28 -17.17
N GLU A 3 -22.13 20.07 -16.82
CA GLU A 3 -22.68 18.86 -17.44
C GLU A 3 -23.00 17.87 -16.32
N ARG A 4 -24.20 17.30 -16.34
CA ARG A 4 -24.74 16.41 -15.31
C ARG A 4 -25.73 15.45 -15.98
N ASP A 5 -25.97 14.36 -15.27
CA ASP A 5 -27.12 13.44 -15.40
C ASP A 5 -26.98 12.30 -16.42
N ILE A 6 -26.57 11.17 -15.84
CA ILE A 6 -26.87 9.78 -16.22
C ILE A 6 -28.40 9.54 -16.12
N PRO A 7 -28.94 8.52 -16.79
CA PRO A 7 -29.89 7.64 -16.10
C PRO A 7 -29.51 6.15 -16.19
N ASP A 8 -29.65 5.48 -15.04
CA ASP A 8 -29.53 4.02 -14.88
C ASP A 8 -30.67 3.27 -15.60
N SER A 9 -30.50 1.96 -15.87
CA SER A 9 -31.11 0.92 -14.99
C SER A 9 -31.20 -0.51 -15.57
N TRP A 10 -30.63 -1.45 -14.80
CA TRP A 10 -31.11 -2.82 -14.52
C TRP A 10 -31.06 -3.93 -15.60
N SER A 11 -30.92 -5.24 -15.27
CA SER A 11 -30.24 -5.92 -14.13
C SER A 11 -30.22 -7.46 -14.31
N SER A 12 -29.34 -8.12 -13.55
CA SER A 12 -29.51 -9.44 -12.89
C SER A 12 -28.86 -10.73 -13.46
N ALA A 13 -28.32 -11.51 -12.49
CA ALA A 13 -27.94 -12.94 -12.49
C ALA A 13 -26.74 -13.41 -13.35
N SER A 14 -25.86 -14.32 -12.89
CA SER A 14 -25.57 -14.77 -11.51
C SER A 14 -24.27 -15.60 -11.42
N GLY A 15 -23.40 -15.27 -10.44
CA GLY A 15 -22.62 -16.19 -9.59
C GLY A 15 -21.65 -17.25 -10.16
N ARG A 16 -20.37 -17.16 -9.78
CA ARG A 16 -19.67 -18.15 -8.92
C ARG A 16 -18.21 -17.77 -8.64
N GLU A 17 -17.80 -17.87 -7.37
CA GLU A 17 -16.39 -18.07 -6.97
C GLU A 17 -15.99 -19.55 -7.23
N PRO A 18 -14.68 -19.89 -7.16
CA PRO A 18 -14.22 -20.51 -5.91
C PRO A 18 -12.79 -20.15 -5.47
N ASP A 19 -12.47 -20.58 -4.25
CA ASP A 19 -11.27 -20.27 -3.48
C ASP A 19 -10.18 -21.37 -3.53
N GLN A 20 -8.94 -20.95 -3.24
CA GLN A 20 -7.75 -21.68 -2.72
C GLN A 20 -7.31 -23.11 -3.15
N ASN A 21 -6.02 -23.17 -3.51
CA ASN A 21 -4.97 -24.13 -3.11
C ASN A 21 -5.17 -25.67 -3.22
N LYS A 22 -4.39 -26.28 -4.12
CA LYS A 22 -3.65 -27.53 -3.79
C LYS A 22 -2.41 -27.75 -4.68
N ARG A 23 -1.26 -28.00 -4.06
CA ARG A 23 -0.09 -28.63 -4.71
C ARG A 23 -0.43 -30.08 -5.08
N LEU A 24 0.14 -30.61 -6.17
CA LEU A 24 0.62 -32.00 -6.24
C LEU A 24 1.69 -32.17 -7.33
N SER A 25 2.58 -33.14 -7.12
CA SER A 25 3.90 -33.22 -7.76
C SER A 25 3.96 -34.25 -8.88
N ARG A 26 4.87 -34.05 -9.85
CA ARG A 26 5.51 -35.14 -10.63
C ARG A 26 6.81 -34.64 -11.29
N THR A 27 7.93 -35.31 -11.00
CA THR A 27 8.85 -35.97 -11.97
C THR A 27 10.04 -36.60 -11.21
N GLU A 28 9.99 -37.93 -11.13
CA GLU A 28 11.04 -38.96 -11.25
C GLU A 28 12.38 -38.94 -10.44
N GLN A 29 12.85 -40.16 -10.17
CA GLN A 29 13.98 -40.57 -9.32
C GLN A 29 15.17 -41.07 -10.15
N PHE A 30 16.37 -41.09 -9.56
CA PHE A 30 17.44 -42.13 -9.63
C PHE A 30 18.71 -41.53 -8.99
N GLY A 31 19.49 -42.15 -8.09
CA GLY A 31 19.35 -43.38 -7.30
C GLY A 31 20.44 -43.43 -6.20
N GLU A 32 20.17 -44.18 -5.13
CA GLU A 32 21.03 -45.06 -4.28
C GLU A 32 22.59 -44.93 -4.31
N THR A 33 23.36 -45.17 -3.23
CA THR A 33 23.17 -46.12 -2.09
C THR A 33 23.83 -45.67 -0.75
N GLN A 34 23.56 -46.42 0.33
CA GLN A 34 23.97 -46.30 1.74
C GLN A 34 25.31 -47.09 2.08
N PRO A 35 25.66 -47.54 3.32
CA PRO A 35 26.08 -46.81 4.55
C PRO A 35 27.24 -47.47 5.37
N PHE A 36 27.55 -46.94 6.58
CA PHE A 36 28.30 -47.55 7.74
C PHE A 36 29.78 -47.96 7.52
N ASP A 37 30.76 -47.78 8.44
CA ASP A 37 30.76 -47.99 9.90
C ASP A 37 31.92 -47.24 10.63
N VAL A 38 31.96 -47.30 11.98
CA VAL A 38 32.94 -46.64 12.89
C VAL A 38 33.52 -47.69 13.86
N PRO A 39 34.84 -47.71 14.24
CA PRO A 39 35.19 -47.30 15.63
C PRO A 39 36.65 -46.82 15.95
N ALA A 40 36.74 -46.18 17.14
CA ALA A 40 37.82 -46.28 18.16
C ALA A 40 39.18 -45.51 18.05
N THR A 41 39.23 -44.36 18.73
CA THR A 41 40.19 -43.96 19.82
C THR A 41 41.68 -44.41 19.81
N GLY A 42 42.62 -43.45 19.98
CA GLY A 42 44.02 -43.76 20.32
C GLY A 42 44.95 -42.56 20.62
N SER A 43 45.18 -42.30 21.92
CA SER A 43 45.94 -41.20 22.55
C SER A 43 47.43 -40.93 22.17
N ASN A 44 47.89 -39.72 22.57
CA ASN A 44 49.25 -39.36 23.10
C ASN A 44 50.42 -38.82 22.22
N SER A 45 50.70 -37.52 22.44
CA SER A 45 51.95 -36.96 23.03
C SER A 45 53.36 -37.05 22.37
N LYS A 46 53.86 -35.86 21.99
CA LYS A 46 55.24 -35.31 22.17
C LYS A 46 56.48 -35.91 21.44
N SER A 47 57.06 -35.03 20.61
CA SER A 47 58.47 -34.50 20.70
C SER A 47 59.65 -35.08 19.84
N VAL A 48 60.20 -34.16 19.02
CA VAL A 48 61.64 -33.78 18.88
C VAL A 48 62.64 -34.60 18.00
N LYS A 49 62.99 -33.96 16.85
CA LYS A 49 64.30 -33.82 16.13
C LYS A 49 65.19 -35.04 15.77
N ARG A 50 65.66 -34.94 14.50
CA ARG A 50 67.01 -35.32 13.93
C ARG A 50 67.26 -36.84 13.68
N ARG A 51 67.99 -37.28 12.63
CA ARG A 51 68.69 -36.58 11.51
C ARG A 51 69.01 -37.52 10.32
N LYS A 52 68.78 -37.07 9.08
CA LYS A 52 69.48 -37.38 7.79
C LYS A 52 69.69 -38.83 7.28
N LYS A 53 69.36 -39.03 5.99
CA LYS A 53 70.34 -39.30 4.90
C LYS A 53 69.81 -38.92 3.49
N ASN A 54 70.66 -38.23 2.71
CA ASN A 54 70.91 -38.17 1.24
C ASN A 54 69.87 -38.80 0.25
N HIS A 55 69.60 -38.38 -1.01
CA HIS A 55 69.94 -37.32 -2.01
C HIS A 55 69.37 -37.83 -3.39
N PRO A 56 69.41 -37.15 -4.58
CA PRO A 56 69.61 -35.73 -4.92
C PRO A 56 68.68 -35.12 -6.04
N LYS A 57 68.90 -33.81 -6.30
CA LYS A 57 68.66 -32.96 -7.50
C LYS A 57 67.43 -32.01 -7.54
N GLY A 58 67.71 -30.69 -7.55
CA GLY A 58 66.78 -29.61 -7.93
C GLY A 58 67.16 -28.21 -7.40
N SER A 59 67.35 -27.24 -8.29
CA SER A 59 67.71 -25.80 -8.19
C SER A 59 67.33 -24.91 -6.97
N SER A 60 68.18 -23.90 -6.65
CA SER A 60 67.76 -22.58 -6.07
C SER A 60 68.85 -21.46 -6.05
N ILE A 61 68.57 -20.33 -6.73
CA ILE A 61 68.56 -18.90 -6.30
C ILE A 61 69.58 -18.30 -5.27
N ASN A 62 70.18 -17.16 -5.67
CA ASN A 62 70.71 -15.92 -5.01
C ASN A 62 71.76 -15.84 -3.85
N SER A 63 72.59 -14.79 -4.03
CA SER A 63 73.23 -13.83 -3.08
C SER A 63 74.48 -14.18 -2.23
N HIS A 64 75.54 -13.41 -2.54
CA HIS A 64 76.59 -12.80 -1.70
C HIS A 64 77.59 -13.61 -0.83
N SER A 65 78.84 -13.60 -1.35
CA SER A 65 80.07 -13.03 -0.73
C SER A 65 80.81 -13.71 0.43
N GLN A 66 82.15 -13.76 0.27
CA GLN A 66 83.21 -14.07 1.26
C GLN A 66 83.28 -15.56 1.73
N GLU A 67 84.45 -16.16 2.01
CA GLU A 67 85.79 -15.59 2.29
C GLU A 67 86.96 -16.54 1.90
N THR A 68 88.19 -16.03 2.03
CA THR A 68 89.52 -16.69 1.96
C THR A 68 89.63 -18.06 2.64
N ALA A 69 90.53 -19.01 2.37
CA ALA A 69 91.80 -19.08 1.61
C ALA A 69 92.00 -20.56 1.11
N GLN A 70 93.13 -21.09 0.62
CA GLN A 70 94.52 -20.65 0.35
C GLN A 70 95.11 -21.57 -0.75
N LEU A 71 96.37 -21.36 -1.21
CA LEU A 71 97.07 -22.29 -2.13
C LEU A 71 98.20 -23.07 -1.46
N SER A 72 98.39 -24.32 -1.87
CA SER A 72 99.62 -25.10 -1.67
C SER A 72 100.50 -25.15 -2.92
N SER A 73 101.73 -24.65 -2.74
CA SER A 73 103.00 -25.11 -3.34
C SER A 73 103.14 -25.51 -4.83
N THR A 74 104.17 -24.88 -5.40
CA THR A 74 105.30 -25.44 -6.20
C THR A 74 105.37 -25.32 -7.73
N SER A 75 106.39 -24.53 -8.10
CA SER A 75 107.34 -24.71 -9.21
C SER A 75 106.92 -24.23 -10.61
N GLY A 76 107.82 -23.49 -11.25
CA GLY A 76 107.56 -22.83 -12.52
C GLY A 76 108.60 -23.11 -13.59
N LYS A 77 108.45 -22.45 -14.75
CA LYS A 77 109.49 -22.13 -15.75
C LYS A 77 108.91 -21.17 -16.80
N TRP A 78 109.70 -20.20 -17.23
CA TRP A 78 109.38 -19.28 -18.35
C TRP A 78 109.77 -19.90 -19.71
N PRO A 79 108.98 -19.67 -20.79
CA PRO A 79 109.43 -19.97 -22.15
C PRO A 79 109.29 -18.83 -23.20
N ARG A 80 110.45 -18.41 -23.73
CA ARG A 80 110.82 -18.53 -25.17
C ARG A 80 110.20 -17.67 -26.31
N TRP A 81 109.47 -16.58 -26.09
CA TRP A 81 109.18 -15.62 -27.21
C TRP A 81 110.30 -14.59 -27.45
N MET A 82 111.23 -14.41 -26.51
CA MET A 82 112.24 -13.33 -26.53
C MET A 82 113.53 -13.67 -27.31
N LYS A 83 113.43 -14.32 -28.48
CA LYS A 83 114.57 -14.67 -29.36
C LYS A 83 114.22 -14.66 -30.86
N SER A 84 113.97 -13.48 -31.44
CA SER A 84 114.04 -13.30 -32.90
C SER A 84 114.50 -11.87 -33.25
N TRP A 85 115.65 -11.75 -33.90
CA TRP A 85 116.29 -10.46 -34.21
C TRP A 85 115.96 -9.97 -35.63
N THR A 86 115.36 -10.81 -36.48
CA THR A 86 115.06 -10.50 -37.88
C THR A 86 113.86 -9.58 -38.09
N LEU A 87 113.05 -9.32 -37.05
CA LEU A 87 111.93 -8.36 -37.12
C LEU A 87 112.36 -6.90 -36.99
N TRP A 88 113.61 -6.62 -36.57
CA TRP A 88 114.14 -5.25 -36.43
C TRP A 88 114.62 -4.60 -37.74
N LEU A 89 114.67 -5.34 -38.85
CA LEU A 89 115.24 -4.86 -40.11
C LEU A 89 114.22 -4.46 -41.20
N VAL A 90 112.92 -4.70 -40.99
CA VAL A 90 111.88 -4.42 -42.02
C VAL A 90 111.00 -3.21 -41.65
N LEU A 91 110.81 -2.88 -40.37
CA LEU A 91 110.04 -1.70 -39.97
C LEU A 91 110.83 -0.38 -40.07
N LEU A 92 112.16 -0.45 -40.25
CA LEU A 92 113.07 0.70 -40.31
C LEU A 92 113.08 1.41 -41.69
N MET A 93 112.19 1.02 -42.61
CA MET A 93 112.09 1.52 -43.99
C MET A 93 110.74 2.19 -44.33
N LEU A 94 109.88 2.45 -43.34
CA LEU A 94 108.57 3.12 -43.51
C LEU A 94 108.46 4.45 -42.73
N ILE A 95 109.61 5.09 -42.49
CA ILE A 95 109.76 6.37 -41.79
C ILE A 95 110.25 7.43 -42.81
N PRO A 96 109.38 7.84 -43.76
CA PRO A 96 109.05 9.28 -43.82
C PRO A 96 107.60 9.59 -44.26
N GLY A 97 106.63 8.69 -44.02
CA GLY A 97 105.22 8.92 -44.40
C GLY A 97 104.28 9.45 -43.30
N SER A 98 104.69 9.42 -42.04
CA SER A 98 103.77 9.54 -40.88
C SER A 98 103.50 10.97 -40.38
N VAL A 99 104.30 11.97 -40.78
CA VAL A 99 104.17 13.35 -40.26
C VAL A 99 102.88 14.04 -40.77
N GLY A 100 102.47 13.78 -42.01
CA GLY A 100 101.21 14.32 -42.55
C GLY A 100 99.95 13.74 -41.89
N PHE A 101 99.97 12.46 -41.52
CA PHE A 101 98.82 11.80 -40.90
C PHE A 101 98.61 12.22 -39.43
N LEU A 102 99.70 12.50 -38.71
CA LEU A 102 99.64 13.05 -37.34
C LEU A 102 99.09 14.48 -37.29
N ALA A 103 99.39 15.31 -38.30
CA ALA A 103 98.81 16.66 -38.41
C ALA A 103 97.28 16.60 -38.67
N MET A 104 96.82 15.72 -39.56
CA MET A 104 95.39 15.56 -39.84
C MET A 104 94.62 14.94 -38.65
N ALA A 105 95.24 14.01 -37.91
CA ALA A 105 94.65 13.40 -36.71
C ALA A 105 94.56 14.37 -35.51
N MET A 106 95.38 15.43 -35.47
CA MET A 106 95.26 16.52 -34.48
C MET A 106 94.12 17.50 -34.81
N LEU A 107 93.80 17.72 -36.09
CA LEU A 107 92.69 18.60 -36.50
C LEU A 107 91.30 17.93 -36.39
N LEU A 108 91.22 16.60 -36.45
CA LEU A 108 89.99 15.84 -36.22
C LEU A 108 89.83 15.34 -34.78
N LYS A 109 90.77 15.64 -33.88
CA LYS A 109 90.59 15.49 -32.45
C LYS A 109 89.78 16.68 -31.93
N LEU A 110 88.46 16.53 -31.92
CA LEU A 110 87.59 17.32 -31.04
C LEU A 110 88.22 17.34 -29.63
N PRO A 111 88.30 18.50 -28.96
CA PRO A 111 88.81 18.55 -27.60
C PRO A 111 87.97 17.59 -26.76
N THR A 112 88.65 16.70 -26.02
CA THR A 112 87.97 15.71 -25.17
C THR A 112 86.96 16.41 -24.29
N ALA A 113 85.69 16.02 -24.39
CA ALA A 113 84.66 16.47 -23.45
C ALA A 113 85.22 16.27 -22.03
N PRO A 114 85.16 17.29 -21.15
CA PRO A 114 85.82 17.23 -19.86
C PRO A 114 85.25 16.04 -19.06
N ASN A 115 86.13 15.24 -18.45
CA ASN A 115 85.72 14.15 -17.56
C ASN A 115 85.12 14.72 -16.27
N CYS A 116 83.88 15.19 -16.35
CA CYS A 116 83.11 15.81 -15.27
C CYS A 116 83.18 15.10 -13.90
N PRO A 117 83.18 13.75 -13.78
CA PRO A 117 83.32 13.09 -12.48
C PRO A 117 84.73 13.17 -11.84
N SER A 118 85.75 13.69 -12.52
CA SER A 118 87.15 13.75 -12.02
C SER A 118 87.73 15.17 -11.97
N ILE A 119 86.90 16.21 -11.86
CA ILE A 119 87.32 17.62 -11.88
C ILE A 119 87.48 18.19 -10.47
N PHE A 120 88.58 18.89 -10.23
CA PHE A 120 88.79 19.68 -9.01
C PHE A 120 88.06 21.03 -9.11
N TRP A 121 86.83 21.09 -8.60
CA TRP A 121 85.91 22.23 -8.73
C TRP A 121 86.48 23.63 -8.40
N PRO A 122 87.37 23.82 -7.39
CA PRO A 122 87.96 25.14 -7.11
C PRO A 122 88.80 25.73 -8.26
N LEU A 123 89.30 24.92 -9.19
CA LEU A 123 90.06 25.35 -10.37
C LEU A 123 89.30 25.20 -11.69
N ALA A 124 88.03 24.77 -11.65
CA ALA A 124 87.21 24.59 -12.85
C ALA A 124 86.72 25.95 -13.40
N SER A 125 86.95 26.20 -14.70
CA SER A 125 86.42 27.40 -15.36
C SER A 125 84.89 27.41 -15.39
N ALA A 126 84.29 28.60 -15.50
CA ALA A 126 82.83 28.74 -15.59
C ALA A 126 82.23 27.96 -16.77
N SER A 127 82.92 27.92 -17.92
CA SER A 127 82.51 27.12 -19.09
C SER A 127 82.52 25.62 -18.83
N VAL A 128 83.53 25.11 -18.10
CA VAL A 128 83.59 23.69 -17.70
C VAL A 128 82.51 23.36 -16.67
N ARG A 129 82.26 24.24 -15.69
CA ARG A 129 81.15 24.09 -14.74
C ARG A 129 79.80 24.04 -15.45
N LEU A 130 79.54 24.97 -16.38
CA LEU A 130 78.31 25.04 -17.14
C LEU A 130 78.11 23.80 -18.03
N HIS A 131 79.13 23.36 -18.75
CA HIS A 131 79.05 22.17 -19.61
C HIS A 131 78.83 20.87 -18.80
N CYS A 132 79.51 20.73 -17.65
CA CYS A 132 79.30 19.58 -16.77
C CYS A 132 77.93 19.62 -16.05
N ALA A 133 77.39 20.81 -15.78
CA ALA A 133 76.03 20.96 -15.28
C ALA A 133 74.98 20.59 -16.33
N GLN A 134 75.15 21.02 -17.59
CA GLN A 134 74.32 20.58 -18.72
C GLN A 134 74.34 19.05 -18.89
N LEU A 135 75.52 18.42 -18.76
CA LEU A 135 75.66 16.96 -18.83
C LEU A 135 75.02 16.22 -17.64
N ALA A 136 75.00 16.83 -16.45
CA ALA A 136 74.25 16.29 -15.32
C ALA A 136 72.73 16.40 -15.59
N ALA A 137 72.25 17.60 -15.94
CA ALA A 137 70.85 17.86 -16.26
C ALA A 137 70.30 16.98 -17.38
N SER A 138 71.11 16.62 -18.39
CA SER A 138 70.67 15.76 -19.51
C SER A 138 70.21 14.36 -19.10
N LYS A 139 70.51 13.91 -17.87
CA LYS A 139 70.00 12.65 -17.31
C LYS A 139 68.55 12.72 -16.83
N GLN A 140 67.99 13.93 -16.68
CA GLN A 140 66.60 14.18 -16.30
C GLN A 140 66.15 13.48 -15.00
N THR A 141 67.04 13.39 -14.00
CA THR A 141 66.68 12.94 -12.63
C THR A 141 66.72 14.12 -11.67
N VAL A 142 65.89 14.11 -10.62
CA VAL A 142 65.89 15.14 -9.58
C VAL A 142 67.29 15.37 -8.99
N ASN A 143 68.02 14.30 -8.69
CA ASN A 143 69.35 14.40 -8.07
C ASN A 143 70.39 15.00 -9.04
N ASP A 144 70.36 14.61 -10.31
CA ASP A 144 71.30 15.13 -11.31
C ASP A 144 70.97 16.59 -11.72
N LEU A 145 69.69 16.97 -11.73
CA LEU A 145 69.25 18.36 -11.94
C LEU A 145 69.63 19.28 -10.76
N LEU A 146 69.45 18.80 -9.52
CA LEU A 146 69.93 19.51 -8.32
C LEU A 146 71.46 19.65 -8.33
N GLN A 147 72.18 18.60 -8.78
CA GLN A 147 73.62 18.66 -8.97
C GLN A 147 73.99 19.72 -10.02
N ALA A 148 73.29 19.76 -11.17
CA ALA A 148 73.51 20.77 -12.19
C ALA A 148 73.36 22.21 -11.66
N ILE A 149 72.27 22.50 -10.93
CA ILE A 149 72.04 23.81 -10.28
C ILE A 149 73.18 24.14 -9.30
N ALA A 150 73.56 23.19 -8.43
CA ALA A 150 74.61 23.40 -7.44
C ALA A 150 76.00 23.72 -8.05
N LEU A 151 76.31 23.19 -9.23
CA LEU A 151 77.58 23.42 -9.93
C LEU A 151 77.70 24.82 -10.54
N VAL A 152 76.59 25.41 -11.03
CA VAL A 152 76.59 26.74 -11.65
C VAL A 152 76.32 27.86 -10.64
N LYS A 153 75.53 27.60 -9.59
CA LYS A 153 75.20 28.55 -8.51
C LYS A 153 76.43 29.16 -7.82
N GLN A 154 77.56 28.44 -7.78
CA GLN A 154 78.80 28.92 -7.15
C GLN A 154 79.62 29.92 -8.00
N LEU A 155 79.05 30.49 -9.05
CA LEU A 155 79.69 31.50 -9.89
C LEU A 155 79.30 32.92 -9.44
N PRO A 156 80.22 33.90 -9.43
CA PRO A 156 79.93 35.25 -8.94
C PRO A 156 78.99 36.02 -9.87
N GLN A 157 78.11 36.85 -9.32
CA GLN A 157 77.06 37.56 -10.08
C GLN A 157 77.59 38.45 -11.21
N ASN A 158 78.82 38.97 -11.12
CA ASN A 158 79.41 39.80 -12.18
C ASN A 158 79.99 39.00 -13.37
N HIS A 159 79.65 37.71 -13.50
CA HIS A 159 80.21 36.83 -14.54
C HIS A 159 79.50 37.01 -15.90
N PRO A 160 80.21 37.09 -17.04
CA PRO A 160 79.60 37.34 -18.36
C PRO A 160 78.53 36.32 -18.82
N LEU A 161 78.56 35.10 -18.28
CA LEU A 161 77.56 34.05 -18.59
C LEU A 161 76.36 34.02 -17.63
N HIS A 162 76.22 34.97 -16.70
CA HIS A 162 75.21 34.85 -15.63
C HIS A 162 73.77 34.75 -16.15
N GLY A 163 73.38 35.55 -17.14
CA GLY A 163 72.04 35.47 -17.73
C GLY A 163 71.74 34.16 -18.48
N GLU A 164 72.77 33.46 -18.96
CA GLU A 164 72.60 32.11 -19.52
C GLU A 164 72.52 31.04 -18.41
N ILE A 165 73.30 31.21 -17.34
CA ILE A 165 73.22 30.38 -16.13
C ILE A 165 71.83 30.48 -15.49
N ASP A 166 71.27 31.68 -15.35
CA ASP A 166 69.95 31.90 -14.75
C ASP A 166 68.85 31.24 -15.58
N ARG A 167 68.94 31.36 -16.93
CA ARG A 167 68.06 30.65 -17.85
C ARG A 167 68.12 29.13 -17.66
N PHE A 168 69.32 28.56 -17.49
CA PHE A 168 69.48 27.12 -17.25
C PHE A 168 69.01 26.70 -15.84
N ILE A 169 69.25 27.50 -14.80
CA ILE A 169 68.72 27.23 -13.45
C ILE A 169 67.19 27.24 -13.48
N GLU A 170 66.56 28.17 -14.19
CA GLU A 170 65.10 28.21 -14.39
C GLU A 170 64.60 26.97 -15.14
N GLU A 171 65.26 26.60 -16.25
CA GLU A 171 64.95 25.40 -17.05
C GLU A 171 65.03 24.12 -16.19
N TRP A 172 66.11 23.91 -15.45
CA TRP A 172 66.30 22.74 -14.59
C TRP A 172 65.37 22.73 -13.36
N SER A 173 65.04 23.91 -12.81
CA SER A 173 64.03 24.03 -11.75
C SER A 173 62.65 23.64 -12.26
N ARG A 174 62.28 24.05 -13.49
CA ARG A 174 61.03 23.63 -14.14
C ARG A 174 61.00 22.12 -14.40
N ASP A 175 62.13 21.51 -14.79
CA ASP A 175 62.22 20.05 -14.94
C ASP A 175 62.09 19.30 -13.59
N ILE A 176 62.71 19.80 -12.51
CA ILE A 176 62.51 19.24 -11.15
C ILE A 176 61.04 19.35 -10.74
N LEU A 177 60.39 20.51 -10.93
CA LEU A 177 58.97 20.70 -10.63
C LEU A 177 58.07 19.79 -11.46
N LYS A 178 58.42 19.51 -12.72
CA LYS A 178 57.72 18.57 -13.60
C LYS A 178 57.87 17.11 -13.17
N LEU A 179 59.02 16.73 -12.59
CA LEU A 179 59.21 15.42 -11.97
C LEU A 179 58.43 15.32 -10.65
N ALA A 180 58.45 16.36 -9.82
CA ALA A 180 57.66 16.44 -8.60
C ALA A 180 56.14 16.41 -8.87
N ASP A 181 55.67 17.01 -9.98
CA ASP A 181 54.27 16.94 -10.39
C ASP A 181 53.83 15.48 -10.57
N GLN A 182 54.70 14.56 -11.00
CA GLN A 182 54.33 13.13 -11.12
C GLN A 182 53.92 12.53 -9.76
N SER A 183 54.65 12.82 -8.68
CA SER A 183 54.26 12.43 -7.32
C SER A 183 52.95 13.08 -6.90
N PHE A 184 52.71 14.34 -7.27
CA PHE A 184 51.42 14.99 -7.01
C PHE A 184 50.28 14.27 -7.77
N GLN A 185 50.44 14.00 -9.07
CA GLN A 185 49.45 13.31 -9.91
C GLN A 185 49.11 11.91 -9.38
N THR A 186 50.07 11.17 -8.81
CA THR A 186 49.83 9.84 -8.22
C THR A 186 49.21 9.86 -6.82
N GLY A 187 49.08 11.03 -6.19
CA GLY A 187 48.45 11.21 -4.88
C GLY A 187 49.41 11.50 -3.73
N ASN A 188 50.71 11.65 -4.00
CA ASN A 188 51.75 11.92 -3.01
C ASN A 188 52.07 13.43 -2.95
N LEU A 189 51.11 14.25 -2.49
CA LEU A 189 51.29 15.71 -2.37
C LEU A 189 52.53 16.07 -1.53
N GLU A 190 52.72 15.41 -0.39
CA GLU A 190 53.83 15.66 0.53
C GLU A 190 55.19 15.37 -0.11
N GLU A 191 55.29 14.31 -0.92
CA GLU A 191 56.50 13.94 -1.66
C GLU A 191 56.81 14.93 -2.79
N ALA A 192 55.78 15.44 -3.47
CA ALA A 192 55.90 16.47 -4.49
C ALA A 192 56.44 17.78 -3.89
N ILE A 193 55.85 18.24 -2.79
CA ILE A 193 56.29 19.45 -2.06
C ILE A 193 57.73 19.27 -1.56
N ALA A 194 58.04 18.15 -0.89
CA ALA A 194 59.38 17.87 -0.38
C ALA A 194 60.43 17.70 -1.50
N THR A 195 60.01 17.39 -2.72
CA THR A 195 60.90 17.33 -3.89
C THR A 195 61.13 18.71 -4.50
N ALA A 196 60.09 19.54 -4.56
CA ALA A 196 60.17 20.92 -5.02
C ALA A 196 61.04 21.78 -4.09
N GLN A 197 60.90 21.63 -2.77
CA GLN A 197 61.68 22.33 -1.74
C GLN A 197 63.19 21.97 -1.71
N LYS A 198 63.66 21.00 -2.50
CA LYS A 198 65.11 20.73 -2.65
C LYS A 198 65.81 21.76 -3.53
N ILE A 199 65.07 22.52 -4.34
CA ILE A 199 65.59 23.62 -5.14
C ILE A 199 66.04 24.74 -4.16
N PRO A 200 67.24 25.33 -4.29
CA PRO A 200 67.72 26.34 -3.34
C PRO A 200 66.88 27.63 -3.32
N GLU A 201 66.61 28.17 -2.13
CA GLU A 201 65.82 29.40 -1.92
C GLU A 201 66.45 30.67 -2.52
N ASP A 202 67.77 30.68 -2.72
CA ASP A 202 68.55 31.82 -3.18
C ASP A 202 68.74 31.89 -4.71
N VAL A 203 68.08 31.02 -5.48
CA VAL A 203 68.00 31.17 -6.94
C VAL A 203 66.75 31.93 -7.37
N THR A 204 66.86 32.74 -8.42
CA THR A 204 65.75 33.51 -9.01
C THR A 204 64.55 32.65 -9.40
N ALA A 205 64.79 31.40 -9.78
CA ALA A 205 63.78 30.42 -10.13
C ALA A 205 62.92 29.93 -8.95
N TYR A 206 63.29 30.20 -7.69
CA TYR A 206 62.56 29.70 -6.52
C TYR A 206 61.12 30.24 -6.44
N LYS A 207 60.83 31.42 -7.00
CA LYS A 207 59.45 31.94 -7.11
C LYS A 207 58.50 30.97 -7.83
N LEU A 208 59.00 30.18 -8.78
CA LEU A 208 58.23 29.15 -9.48
C LEU A 208 57.90 27.95 -8.57
N VAL A 209 58.70 27.72 -7.53
CA VAL A 209 58.51 26.65 -6.55
C VAL A 209 57.33 27.00 -5.65
N ASP A 210 57.32 28.20 -5.08
CA ASP A 210 56.21 28.69 -4.25
C ASP A 210 54.88 28.71 -5.04
N GLU A 211 54.89 29.31 -6.24
CA GLU A 211 53.71 29.36 -7.12
C GLU A 211 53.15 27.96 -7.46
N GLN A 212 54.02 26.97 -7.65
CA GLN A 212 53.62 25.59 -7.95
C GLN A 212 53.13 24.81 -6.71
N ILE A 213 53.76 25.02 -5.55
CA ILE A 213 53.32 24.43 -4.27
C ILE A 213 51.93 24.96 -3.89
N ASP A 214 51.72 26.28 -3.98
CA ASP A 214 50.42 26.92 -3.76
C ASP A 214 49.35 26.36 -4.71
N LYS A 215 49.70 26.16 -6.00
CA LYS A 215 48.80 25.53 -6.98
C LYS A 215 48.40 24.12 -6.53
N TRP A 216 49.37 23.27 -6.18
CA TRP A 216 49.11 21.89 -5.73
C TRP A 216 48.25 21.84 -4.46
N GLN A 217 48.59 22.62 -3.44
CA GLN A 217 47.84 22.69 -2.19
C GLN A 217 46.40 23.19 -2.43
N SER A 218 46.23 24.21 -3.26
CA SER A 218 44.91 24.75 -3.60
C SER A 218 44.04 23.74 -4.35
N ILE A 219 44.61 22.98 -5.30
CA ILE A 219 43.90 21.89 -6.00
C ILE A 219 43.51 20.79 -5.02
N TRP A 220 44.45 20.35 -4.17
CA TRP A 220 44.23 19.28 -3.20
C TRP A 220 43.11 19.60 -2.21
N SER A 221 43.18 20.77 -1.56
CA SER A 221 42.16 21.23 -0.62
C SER A 221 40.77 21.35 -1.26
N LYS A 222 40.68 21.86 -2.50
CA LYS A 222 39.41 21.94 -3.25
C LYS A 222 38.85 20.57 -3.61
N ALA A 223 39.71 19.61 -3.95
CA ALA A 223 39.32 18.24 -4.29
C ALA A 223 38.82 17.50 -3.05
N GLU A 224 39.57 17.57 -1.94
CA GLU A 224 39.22 17.00 -0.65
C GLU A 224 37.91 17.59 -0.09
N ALA A 225 37.73 18.91 -0.14
CA ALA A 225 36.48 19.56 0.26
C ALA A 225 35.29 19.11 -0.60
N THR A 226 35.51 18.90 -1.91
CA THR A 226 34.46 18.38 -2.82
C THR A 226 34.12 16.93 -2.51
N TYR A 227 35.12 16.08 -2.23
CA TYR A 227 34.94 14.68 -1.81
C TYR A 227 34.16 14.59 -0.49
N ASN A 228 34.60 15.31 0.55
CA ASN A 228 33.96 15.33 1.86
C ASN A 228 32.53 15.89 1.80
N GLY A 229 32.28 16.90 0.94
CA GLY A 229 30.93 17.39 0.65
C GLY A 229 30.02 16.32 0.03
N ALA A 230 30.55 15.50 -0.90
CA ALA A 230 29.79 14.40 -1.48
C ALA A 230 29.43 13.33 -0.44
N ILE A 231 30.35 13.01 0.48
CA ILE A 231 30.09 12.10 1.61
C ILE A 231 29.02 12.66 2.57
N ALA A 232 29.00 13.98 2.81
CA ALA A 232 27.96 14.60 3.63
C ALA A 232 26.57 14.48 2.96
N GLU A 233 26.46 14.75 1.66
CA GLU A 233 25.22 14.60 0.90
C GLU A 233 24.76 13.11 0.83
N VAL A 234 25.69 12.14 0.80
CA VAL A 234 25.38 10.70 0.94
C VAL A 234 24.71 10.39 2.28
N LYS A 235 25.27 10.89 3.41
CA LYS A 235 24.68 10.68 4.74
C LYS A 235 23.25 11.25 4.85
N GLU A 236 22.97 12.34 4.14
CA GLU A 236 21.64 12.95 4.08
C GLU A 236 20.71 12.37 2.99
N ARG A 237 21.09 11.25 2.36
CA ARG A 237 20.32 10.58 1.29
C ARG A 237 20.08 11.46 0.04
N ARG A 238 20.94 12.46 -0.18
CA ARG A 238 20.84 13.42 -1.30
C ARG A 238 21.66 12.94 -2.51
N TRP A 239 21.23 11.81 -3.07
CA TRP A 239 21.97 11.07 -4.12
C TRP A 239 22.38 11.92 -5.32
N GLN A 240 21.50 12.79 -5.79
CA GLN A 240 21.77 13.63 -6.96
C GLN A 240 22.84 14.69 -6.67
N SER A 241 22.83 15.32 -5.49
CA SER A 241 23.88 16.25 -5.06
C SER A 241 25.23 15.54 -4.93
N ALA A 242 25.25 14.36 -4.28
CA ALA A 242 26.46 13.57 -4.12
C ALA A 242 27.07 13.17 -5.47
N PHE A 243 26.23 12.73 -6.43
CA PHE A 243 26.66 12.40 -7.77
C PHE A 243 27.19 13.62 -8.55
N MET A 244 26.56 14.80 -8.41
CA MET A 244 27.04 16.04 -9.01
C MET A 244 28.40 16.49 -8.43
N LEU A 245 28.62 16.31 -7.13
CA LEU A 245 29.90 16.58 -6.48
C LEU A 245 30.98 15.57 -6.90
N SER A 246 30.63 14.29 -7.07
CA SER A 246 31.51 13.28 -7.67
C SER A 246 31.90 13.64 -9.10
N ALA A 247 30.94 13.98 -9.96
CA ALA A 247 31.20 14.40 -11.35
C ALA A 247 32.08 15.65 -11.46
N LYS A 248 32.05 16.55 -10.46
CA LYS A 248 32.96 17.70 -10.37
C LYS A 248 34.43 17.28 -10.18
N MET A 249 34.70 16.12 -9.57
CA MET A 249 36.06 15.61 -9.36
C MET A 249 36.78 15.24 -10.66
N LEU A 250 36.06 14.85 -11.72
CA LEU A 250 36.62 14.61 -13.05
C LEU A 250 37.30 15.84 -13.69
N ARG A 251 37.06 17.04 -13.13
CA ARG A 251 37.66 18.32 -13.57
C ARG A 251 38.76 18.83 -12.64
N VAL A 252 39.15 18.04 -11.64
CA VAL A 252 40.30 18.36 -10.78
C VAL A 252 41.58 18.10 -11.58
N ASP A 253 42.49 19.06 -11.58
CA ASP A 253 43.81 18.98 -12.24
C ASP A 253 44.78 18.08 -11.44
N ASN A 254 44.36 16.83 -11.20
CA ASN A 254 45.10 15.80 -10.48
C ASN A 254 44.56 14.39 -10.81
N GLN A 255 45.40 13.49 -11.35
CA GLN A 255 44.98 12.15 -11.79
C GLN A 255 44.47 11.25 -10.65
N TYR A 256 45.08 11.31 -9.46
CA TYR A 256 44.63 10.53 -8.29
C TYR A 256 43.23 10.94 -7.83
N TRP A 257 42.92 12.24 -7.80
CA TRP A 257 41.58 12.72 -7.45
C TRP A 257 40.56 12.45 -8.56
N ALA A 258 40.90 12.73 -9.82
CA ALA A 258 40.00 12.56 -10.96
C ALA A 258 39.77 11.10 -11.39
N GLY A 259 40.70 10.19 -11.07
CA GLY A 259 40.59 8.75 -11.30
C GLY A 259 40.28 7.99 -10.01
N THR A 260 41.32 7.67 -9.24
CA THR A 260 41.25 6.75 -8.08
C THR A 260 40.20 7.16 -7.03
N LYS A 261 40.19 8.42 -6.59
CA LYS A 261 39.21 8.88 -5.59
C LYS A 261 37.81 9.06 -6.16
N TYR A 262 37.69 9.48 -7.42
CA TYR A 262 36.40 9.54 -8.12
C TYR A 262 35.76 8.14 -8.20
N ASP A 263 36.51 7.11 -8.59
CA ASP A 263 36.02 5.74 -8.66
C ASP A 263 35.61 5.19 -7.29
N GLN A 264 36.40 5.47 -6.25
CA GLN A 264 36.07 5.12 -4.86
C GLN A 264 34.75 5.79 -4.42
N LEU A 265 34.62 7.09 -4.66
CA LEU A 265 33.43 7.86 -4.31
C LEU A 265 32.18 7.39 -5.09
N ASN A 266 32.32 7.08 -6.38
CA ASN A 266 31.20 6.64 -7.20
C ASN A 266 30.68 5.25 -6.77
N ARG A 267 31.57 4.31 -6.43
CA ARG A 267 31.18 3.02 -5.82
C ARG A 267 30.47 3.22 -4.49
N LEU A 268 31.00 4.08 -3.63
CA LEU A 268 30.43 4.42 -2.33
C LEU A 268 29.03 5.04 -2.47
N ILE A 269 28.83 5.98 -3.40
CA ILE A 269 27.52 6.56 -3.70
C ILE A 269 26.55 5.48 -4.21
N ALA A 270 26.99 4.57 -5.08
CA ALA A 270 26.15 3.49 -5.60
C ALA A 270 25.69 2.54 -4.49
N THR A 271 26.61 2.05 -3.64
CA THR A 271 26.28 1.19 -2.49
C THR A 271 25.39 1.89 -1.47
N ALA A 272 25.72 3.13 -1.10
CA ALA A 272 24.91 3.89 -0.14
C ALA A 272 23.51 4.23 -0.67
N ARG A 273 23.35 4.41 -1.99
CA ARG A 273 22.03 4.52 -2.62
C ARG A 273 21.26 3.21 -2.54
N GLU A 274 21.88 2.07 -2.85
CA GLU A 274 21.22 0.75 -2.76
C GLU A 274 20.72 0.48 -1.33
N ASP A 275 21.56 0.74 -0.33
CA ASP A 275 21.18 0.65 1.08
C ASP A 275 20.13 1.69 1.49
N GLY A 276 20.14 2.86 0.84
CA GLY A 276 19.13 3.90 0.99
C GLY A 276 17.77 3.49 0.44
N ASP A 277 17.75 2.79 -0.69
CA ASP A 277 16.54 2.24 -1.29
C ASP A 277 16.01 1.06 -0.43
N LYS A 278 16.88 0.23 0.16
CA LYS A 278 16.50 -0.77 1.19
C LYS A 278 15.87 -0.12 2.42
N LEU A 279 16.51 0.91 2.99
CA LEU A 279 16.01 1.62 4.17
C LEU A 279 14.68 2.34 3.88
N GLY A 280 14.55 2.99 2.72
CA GLY A 280 13.30 3.61 2.29
C GLY A 280 12.15 2.60 2.08
N LYS A 281 12.46 1.41 1.55
CA LYS A 281 11.50 0.30 1.47
C LYS A 281 11.10 -0.19 2.86
N ALA A 282 12.04 -0.32 3.79
CA ALA A 282 11.77 -0.68 5.19
C ALA A 282 10.87 0.36 5.88
N GLU A 283 11.20 1.65 5.78
CA GLU A 283 10.39 2.77 6.28
C GLU A 283 8.95 2.72 5.72
N SER A 284 8.80 2.42 4.41
CA SER A 284 7.49 2.27 3.76
C SER A 284 6.68 1.08 4.27
N LEU A 285 7.30 -0.11 4.38
CA LEU A 285 6.66 -1.32 4.91
C LEU A 285 6.23 -1.13 6.37
N ALA A 286 7.08 -0.48 7.18
CA ALA A 286 6.81 -0.18 8.58
C ALA A 286 5.72 0.88 8.78
N ASN A 287 5.22 1.55 7.73
CA ASN A 287 4.04 2.42 7.83
C ASN A 287 2.73 1.67 7.66
N SER A 288 2.77 0.36 7.32
CA SER A 288 1.59 -0.50 7.35
C SER A 288 1.29 -1.03 8.76
N LYS A 289 0.03 -1.39 9.00
CA LYS A 289 -0.43 -2.01 10.26
C LYS A 289 -0.41 -3.55 10.18
N VAL A 290 0.59 -4.10 9.51
CA VAL A 290 0.71 -5.53 9.20
C VAL A 290 2.02 -6.06 9.77
N VAL A 291 1.93 -7.13 10.55
CA VAL A 291 3.04 -7.71 11.32
C VAL A 291 4.16 -8.21 10.39
N ASP A 292 3.81 -8.96 9.35
CA ASP A 292 4.75 -9.48 8.34
C ASP A 292 5.55 -8.35 7.66
N ASN A 293 4.91 -7.22 7.38
CA ASN A 293 5.59 -6.06 6.78
C ASN A 293 6.55 -5.39 7.76
N LEU A 294 6.22 -5.35 9.06
CA LEU A 294 7.13 -4.84 10.09
C LEU A 294 8.34 -5.76 10.29
N LEU A 295 8.13 -7.08 10.26
CA LEU A 295 9.21 -8.07 10.27
C LEU A 295 10.12 -7.93 9.04
N GLU A 296 9.55 -7.76 7.86
CA GLU A 296 10.31 -7.54 6.62
C GLU A 296 11.04 -6.19 6.62
N ALA A 297 10.45 -5.14 7.21
CA ALA A 297 11.13 -3.86 7.42
C ALA A 297 12.35 -3.99 8.33
N ILE A 298 12.23 -4.75 9.42
CA ILE A 298 13.36 -5.04 10.33
C ILE A 298 14.47 -5.77 9.58
N LYS A 299 14.17 -6.86 8.86
CA LYS A 299 15.16 -7.62 8.06
C LYS A 299 15.86 -6.75 7.01
N LEU A 300 15.13 -5.88 6.33
CA LEU A 300 15.71 -4.96 5.34
C LEU A 300 16.67 -3.97 6.01
N ALA A 301 16.34 -3.43 7.18
CA ALA A 301 17.22 -2.55 7.93
C ALA A 301 18.44 -3.30 8.51
N GLU A 302 18.27 -4.54 8.97
CA GLU A 302 19.37 -5.43 9.41
C GLU A 302 20.35 -5.78 8.28
N SER A 303 19.87 -5.87 7.03
CA SER A 303 20.69 -6.20 5.87
C SER A 303 21.70 -5.10 5.47
N ILE A 304 21.58 -3.90 6.04
CA ILE A 304 22.50 -2.78 5.80
C ILE A 304 23.75 -3.00 6.65
N GLY A 305 24.89 -3.21 5.98
CA GLY A 305 26.16 -3.54 6.64
C GLY A 305 26.83 -2.35 7.35
N GLN A 306 27.75 -2.65 8.28
CA GLN A 306 28.47 -1.66 9.09
C GLN A 306 29.32 -0.67 8.28
N GLU A 307 29.81 -1.08 7.10
CA GLU A 307 30.54 -0.23 6.15
C GLU A 307 29.64 0.81 5.45
N SER A 308 28.32 0.71 5.60
CA SER A 308 27.36 1.63 4.97
C SER A 308 27.24 2.92 5.75
N TYR A 309 27.27 4.05 5.04
CA TYR A 309 27.03 5.39 5.61
C TYR A 309 25.61 5.57 6.18
N LEU A 310 24.71 4.62 5.93
CA LEU A 310 23.35 4.59 6.48
C LEU A 310 23.18 3.61 7.65
N TYR A 311 24.22 2.86 8.03
CA TYR A 311 24.14 1.85 9.09
C TYR A 311 23.55 2.42 10.39
N GLN A 312 24.00 3.60 10.83
CA GLN A 312 23.46 4.26 12.02
C GLN A 312 21.96 4.53 11.91
N LYS A 313 21.50 5.10 10.78
CA LYS A 313 20.07 5.39 10.55
C LYS A 313 19.23 4.10 10.51
N ALA A 314 19.77 3.00 9.99
CA ALA A 314 19.12 1.69 10.03
C ALA A 314 19.02 1.14 11.47
N GLN A 315 20.10 1.23 12.26
CA GLN A 315 20.13 0.82 13.68
C GLN A 315 19.20 1.66 14.58
N GLU A 316 18.95 2.92 14.23
CA GLU A 316 17.95 3.78 14.88
C GLU A 316 16.50 3.39 14.48
N ALA A 317 16.29 2.89 13.25
CA ALA A 317 14.98 2.51 12.74
C ALA A 317 14.47 1.15 13.26
N ILE A 318 15.34 0.14 13.39
CA ILE A 318 14.98 -1.21 13.89
C ILE A 318 14.19 -1.19 15.23
N PRO A 319 14.62 -0.50 16.31
CA PRO A 319 13.84 -0.40 17.55
C PRO A 319 12.54 0.41 17.41
N ALA A 320 12.42 1.29 16.40
CA ALA A 320 11.16 1.99 16.13
C ALA A 320 10.14 1.08 15.42
N PHE A 321 10.60 0.18 14.55
CA PHE A 321 9.74 -0.83 13.92
C PHE A 321 9.26 -1.88 14.94
N GLY A 322 10.14 -2.32 15.85
CA GLY A 322 9.75 -3.20 16.96
C GLY A 322 8.68 -2.58 17.88
N ARG A 323 8.79 -1.28 18.20
CA ARG A 323 7.76 -0.59 19.01
C ARG A 323 6.40 -0.52 18.31
N LYS A 324 6.37 -0.33 16.98
CA LYS A 324 5.13 -0.46 16.20
C LYS A 324 4.50 -1.86 16.27
N MET A 325 5.29 -2.93 16.43
CA MET A 325 4.76 -4.28 16.68
C MET A 325 4.15 -4.38 18.09
N LEU A 326 4.78 -3.81 19.13
CA LEU A 326 4.18 -3.72 20.48
C LEU A 326 2.87 -2.91 20.48
N GLU A 327 2.79 -1.80 19.74
CA GLU A 327 1.56 -1.01 19.57
C GLU A 327 0.42 -1.85 18.94
N LEU A 328 0.74 -2.70 17.95
CA LEU A 328 -0.24 -3.62 17.35
C LEU A 328 -0.65 -4.73 18.33
N ALA A 329 0.30 -5.27 19.10
CA ALA A 329 0.03 -6.26 20.14
C ALA A 329 -0.88 -5.67 21.24
N GLN A 330 -0.63 -4.45 21.70
CA GLN A 330 -1.47 -3.73 22.65
C GLN A 330 -2.89 -3.51 22.08
N ALA A 331 -3.00 -3.07 20.83
CA ALA A 331 -4.30 -2.88 20.17
C ALA A 331 -5.10 -4.19 19.94
N LYS A 332 -4.45 -5.35 20.03
CA LYS A 332 -5.10 -6.67 20.11
C LYS A 332 -5.53 -7.00 21.53
N LEU A 333 -4.65 -6.77 22.51
CA LEU A 333 -4.93 -6.98 23.93
C LEU A 333 -6.11 -6.12 24.42
N ASP A 334 -6.20 -4.86 23.99
CA ASP A 334 -7.33 -3.96 24.30
C ASP A 334 -8.69 -4.46 23.78
N LYS A 335 -8.67 -5.35 22.78
CA LYS A 335 -9.86 -6.01 22.21
C LYS A 335 -10.13 -7.39 22.82
N GLN A 336 -9.45 -7.73 23.91
CA GLN A 336 -9.47 -9.04 24.56
C GLN A 336 -8.90 -10.19 23.71
N ASP A 337 -8.18 -9.89 22.63
CA ASP A 337 -7.49 -10.85 21.75
C ASP A 337 -6.06 -11.11 22.26
N ALA A 338 -5.95 -11.75 23.44
CA ALA A 338 -4.67 -12.03 24.08
C ALA A 338 -3.79 -13.01 23.26
N ASP A 339 -4.40 -14.00 22.61
CA ASP A 339 -3.65 -14.99 21.82
C ASP A 339 -2.88 -14.32 20.68
N GLU A 340 -3.54 -13.46 19.90
CA GLU A 340 -2.86 -12.75 18.82
C GLU A 340 -1.93 -11.65 19.36
N ALA A 341 -2.28 -10.98 20.47
CA ALA A 341 -1.38 -10.02 21.12
C ALA A 341 -0.04 -10.67 21.52
N LEU A 342 -0.10 -11.84 22.18
CA LEU A 342 1.08 -12.61 22.59
C LEU A 342 1.85 -13.16 21.38
N ASN A 343 1.15 -13.59 20.32
CA ASN A 343 1.75 -14.02 19.06
C ASN A 343 2.60 -12.90 18.43
N ILE A 344 2.05 -11.68 18.31
CA ILE A 344 2.75 -10.51 17.76
C ILE A 344 3.97 -10.16 18.62
N ALA A 345 3.81 -10.10 19.95
CA ALA A 345 4.91 -9.76 20.86
C ALA A 345 6.08 -10.75 20.77
N ARG A 346 5.78 -12.07 20.72
CA ARG A 346 6.79 -13.13 20.60
C ARG A 346 7.53 -13.15 19.25
N GLN A 347 7.02 -12.47 18.23
CA GLN A 347 7.69 -12.33 16.94
C GLN A 347 8.71 -11.16 16.91
N ILE A 348 8.76 -10.31 17.94
CA ILE A 348 9.63 -9.12 17.96
C ILE A 348 11.11 -9.53 18.10
N PRO A 349 11.97 -9.27 17.09
CA PRO A 349 13.35 -9.76 17.10
C PRO A 349 14.23 -9.13 18.20
N GLU A 350 15.24 -9.87 18.67
CA GLU A 350 16.24 -9.38 19.65
C GLU A 350 17.02 -8.14 19.18
N SER A 351 17.21 -8.00 17.86
CA SER A 351 17.87 -6.85 17.22
C SER A 351 17.22 -5.51 17.52
N THR A 352 15.92 -5.52 17.85
CA THR A 352 15.16 -4.34 18.31
C THR A 352 15.61 -3.83 19.68
N LYS A 353 16.30 -4.66 20.49
CA LYS A 353 16.69 -4.36 21.88
C LYS A 353 15.51 -4.06 22.81
N LEU A 354 14.29 -4.40 22.39
CA LEU A 354 13.05 -4.18 23.16
C LEU A 354 12.68 -5.36 24.07
N GLN A 355 13.54 -6.38 24.21
CA GLN A 355 13.19 -7.62 24.92
C GLN A 355 12.63 -7.36 26.33
N GLY A 356 13.16 -6.36 27.06
CA GLY A 356 12.58 -5.93 28.33
C GLY A 356 11.14 -5.43 28.23
N GLU A 357 10.82 -4.56 27.26
CA GLU A 357 9.45 -4.07 27.01
C GLU A 357 8.53 -5.20 26.52
N THR A 358 9.04 -6.10 25.70
CA THR A 358 8.32 -7.28 25.18
C THR A 358 7.99 -8.28 26.31
N ASP A 359 8.94 -8.58 27.20
CA ASP A 359 8.74 -9.47 28.35
C ASP A 359 7.71 -8.88 29.33
N ASP A 360 7.79 -7.56 29.60
CA ASP A 360 6.82 -6.84 30.43
C ASP A 360 5.40 -6.90 29.83
N PHE A 361 5.30 -6.66 28.52
CA PHE A 361 4.04 -6.79 27.80
C PHE A 361 3.48 -8.22 27.87
N ILE A 362 4.32 -9.24 27.63
CA ILE A 362 3.91 -10.65 27.68
C ILE A 362 3.42 -11.03 29.08
N ALA A 363 4.13 -10.65 30.14
CA ALA A 363 3.74 -10.95 31.51
C ALA A 363 2.37 -10.35 31.88
N ILE A 364 2.13 -9.08 31.52
CA ILE A 364 0.84 -8.41 31.72
C ILE A 364 -0.26 -9.03 30.83
N ALA A 365 0.05 -9.40 29.60
CA ALA A 365 -0.90 -10.01 28.66
C ALA A 365 -1.32 -11.42 29.08
N ASP A 366 -0.39 -12.28 29.50
CA ASP A 366 -0.69 -13.62 30.03
C ASP A 366 -1.50 -13.55 31.34
N ALA A 367 -1.21 -12.59 32.23
CA ALA A 367 -2.02 -12.35 33.43
C ALA A 367 -3.45 -11.90 33.08
N LYS A 368 -3.62 -10.91 32.18
CA LYS A 368 -4.93 -10.45 31.71
C LYS A 368 -5.72 -11.58 31.02
N ARG A 369 -5.06 -12.41 30.23
CA ARG A 369 -5.64 -13.60 29.58
C ARG A 369 -6.26 -14.55 30.60
N SER A 370 -5.53 -14.88 31.66
CA SER A 370 -6.04 -15.74 32.75
C SER A 370 -7.27 -15.13 33.42
N ALA A 371 -7.26 -13.82 33.70
CA ALA A 371 -8.38 -13.14 34.34
C ALA A 371 -9.65 -13.11 33.46
N TRP A 372 -9.50 -13.04 32.14
CA TRP A 372 -10.64 -13.05 31.20
C TRP A 372 -11.36 -14.39 31.09
N LEU A 373 -10.82 -15.47 31.69
CA LEU A 373 -11.59 -16.71 31.89
C LEU A 373 -12.82 -16.51 32.79
N GLY A 374 -12.85 -15.43 33.59
CA GLY A 374 -14.05 -14.99 34.32
C GLY A 374 -14.51 -15.91 35.45
N ASN A 375 -13.67 -16.85 35.88
CA ASN A 375 -13.89 -17.76 37.00
C ASN A 375 -12.81 -17.57 38.07
N VAL A 376 -13.04 -18.12 39.27
CA VAL A 376 -12.12 -17.96 40.41
C VAL A 376 -10.70 -18.41 40.07
N SER A 377 -10.55 -19.60 39.47
CA SER A 377 -9.24 -20.17 39.14
C SER A 377 -8.45 -19.32 38.13
N GLY A 378 -9.14 -18.69 37.16
CA GLY A 378 -8.53 -17.76 36.22
C GLY A 378 -8.04 -16.46 36.86
N LEU A 379 -8.79 -15.92 37.83
CA LEU A 379 -8.37 -14.75 38.61
C LEU A 379 -7.20 -15.09 39.54
N GLU A 380 -7.20 -16.25 40.19
CA GLU A 380 -6.07 -16.73 41.01
C GLU A 380 -4.81 -16.91 40.15
N ALA A 381 -4.92 -17.53 38.97
CA ALA A 381 -3.81 -17.67 38.03
C ALA A 381 -3.28 -16.30 37.54
N ALA A 382 -4.18 -15.37 37.23
CA ALA A 382 -3.82 -14.01 36.83
C ALA A 382 -3.05 -13.25 37.92
N ILE A 383 -3.50 -13.34 39.17
CA ILE A 383 -2.80 -12.78 40.34
C ILE A 383 -1.43 -13.43 40.49
N ALA A 384 -1.34 -14.76 40.43
CA ALA A 384 -0.08 -15.49 40.57
C ALA A 384 0.93 -15.16 39.45
N GLN A 385 0.46 -14.88 38.23
CA GLN A 385 1.28 -14.41 37.10
C GLN A 385 1.75 -12.97 37.33
N ALA A 386 0.84 -12.05 37.67
CA ALA A 386 1.18 -10.65 37.92
C ALA A 386 2.09 -10.44 39.14
N GLN A 387 2.02 -11.32 40.15
CA GLN A 387 2.91 -11.31 41.32
C GLN A 387 4.36 -11.70 41.01
N GLN A 388 4.63 -12.33 39.86
CA GLN A 388 6.00 -12.68 39.43
C GLN A 388 6.73 -11.50 38.78
N ILE A 389 6.04 -10.40 38.49
CA ILE A 389 6.64 -9.19 37.93
C ILE A 389 7.49 -8.50 39.00
N ASP A 390 8.78 -8.35 38.72
CA ASP A 390 9.75 -7.79 39.67
C ASP A 390 9.46 -6.30 39.97
N PRO A 391 9.58 -5.83 41.23
CA PRO A 391 9.32 -4.44 41.63
C PRO A 391 10.14 -3.35 40.91
N SER A 392 11.26 -3.71 40.28
CA SER A 392 12.08 -2.80 39.48
C SER A 392 11.56 -2.57 38.06
N ARG A 393 10.58 -3.37 37.59
CA ARG A 393 10.06 -3.32 36.22
C ARG A 393 9.05 -2.17 36.04
N PRO A 394 9.07 -1.44 34.92
CA PRO A 394 8.14 -0.34 34.65
C PRO A 394 6.66 -0.68 34.83
N VAL A 395 6.24 -1.90 34.46
CA VAL A 395 4.84 -2.36 34.54
C VAL A 395 4.38 -2.82 35.93
N TYR A 396 5.26 -2.83 36.94
CA TYR A 396 4.93 -3.32 38.28
C TYR A 396 3.72 -2.59 38.91
N ASN A 397 3.62 -1.27 38.75
CA ASN A 397 2.49 -0.50 39.28
C ASN A 397 1.16 -0.86 38.61
N GLU A 398 1.16 -1.20 37.32
CA GLU A 398 -0.02 -1.71 36.63
C GLU A 398 -0.38 -3.11 37.16
N ALA A 399 0.61 -3.99 37.32
CA ALA A 399 0.42 -5.32 37.88
C ALA A 399 -0.23 -5.27 39.28
N GLN A 400 0.21 -4.37 40.18
CA GLN A 400 -0.39 -4.21 41.51
C GLN A 400 -1.84 -3.70 41.45
N GLN A 401 -2.17 -2.80 40.52
CA GLN A 401 -3.56 -2.34 40.33
C GLN A 401 -4.47 -3.47 39.80
N LEU A 402 -3.96 -4.30 38.88
CA LEU A 402 -4.67 -5.47 38.37
C LEU A 402 -4.88 -6.52 39.47
N ILE A 403 -3.85 -6.82 40.27
CA ILE A 403 -3.94 -7.74 41.42
C ILE A 403 -5.01 -7.25 42.42
N ALA A 404 -4.96 -5.99 42.85
CA ALA A 404 -5.92 -5.44 43.80
C ALA A 404 -7.36 -5.50 43.27
N ARG A 405 -7.55 -5.30 41.96
CA ARG A 405 -8.86 -5.47 41.31
C ARG A 405 -9.30 -6.93 41.27
N TRP A 406 -8.44 -7.86 40.85
CA TRP A 406 -8.79 -9.29 40.74
C TRP A 406 -9.05 -9.93 42.11
N GLN A 407 -8.35 -9.49 43.15
CA GLN A 407 -8.63 -9.89 44.54
C GLN A 407 -10.05 -9.52 44.98
N LEU A 408 -10.54 -8.33 44.60
CA LEU A 408 -11.92 -7.94 44.83
C LEU A 408 -12.91 -8.76 43.99
N GLU A 409 -12.55 -9.15 42.76
CA GLU A 409 -13.45 -9.94 41.89
C GLU A 409 -13.60 -11.41 42.33
N ILE A 410 -12.64 -12.00 43.07
CA ILE A 410 -12.67 -13.43 43.44
C ILE A 410 -13.89 -13.81 44.29
N GLU A 411 -14.21 -13.03 45.33
CA GLU A 411 -15.34 -13.33 46.24
C GLU A 411 -16.68 -13.22 45.50
N ASP A 412 -16.85 -12.18 44.69
CA ASP A 412 -18.07 -11.94 43.93
C ASP A 412 -18.26 -12.94 42.77
N VAL A 413 -17.18 -13.39 42.12
CA VAL A 413 -17.25 -14.46 41.12
C VAL A 413 -17.64 -15.79 41.77
N ALA A 414 -17.14 -16.11 42.97
CA ALA A 414 -17.59 -17.29 43.71
C ALA A 414 -19.09 -17.23 44.06
N HIS A 415 -19.61 -16.04 44.42
CA HIS A 415 -21.04 -15.82 44.60
C HIS A 415 -21.84 -16.01 43.30
N LEU A 416 -21.36 -15.49 42.16
CA LEU A 416 -21.99 -15.68 40.84
C LEU A 416 -22.03 -17.14 40.40
N GLU A 417 -20.93 -17.88 40.54
CA GLU A 417 -20.85 -19.31 40.18
C GLU A 417 -21.82 -20.14 41.01
N LYS A 418 -21.82 -19.96 42.34
CA LYS A 418 -22.76 -20.64 43.25
C LYS A 418 -24.22 -20.29 42.94
N ALA A 419 -24.50 -19.04 42.60
CA ALA A 419 -25.83 -18.62 42.19
C ALA A 419 -26.28 -19.26 40.88
N ARG A 420 -25.39 -19.38 39.88
CA ARG A 420 -25.67 -20.08 38.62
C ARG A 420 -25.99 -21.56 38.84
N ILE A 421 -25.31 -22.23 39.78
CA ILE A 421 -25.57 -23.63 40.17
C ILE A 421 -26.94 -23.79 40.87
N LEU A 422 -27.38 -22.78 41.63
CA LEU A 422 -28.73 -22.76 42.19
C LEU A 422 -29.77 -22.52 41.08
N ALA A 423 -29.59 -21.45 40.29
CA ALA A 423 -30.54 -21.06 39.24
C ALA A 423 -30.73 -22.11 38.14
N SER A 424 -29.72 -22.93 37.83
CA SER A 424 -29.81 -23.99 36.82
C SER A 424 -30.85 -25.07 37.14
N GLN A 425 -31.29 -25.18 38.38
CA GLN A 425 -32.37 -26.08 38.80
C GLN A 425 -33.77 -25.54 38.46
N GLY A 426 -33.90 -24.25 38.10
CA GLY A 426 -35.12 -23.65 37.55
C GLY A 426 -36.34 -23.53 38.47
N THR A 427 -36.27 -23.97 39.73
CA THR A 427 -37.39 -23.86 40.69
C THR A 427 -37.38 -22.50 41.39
N ILE A 428 -38.56 -21.99 41.78
CA ILE A 428 -38.68 -20.70 42.50
C ILE A 428 -37.77 -20.63 43.74
N PRO A 429 -37.71 -21.63 44.65
CA PRO A 429 -36.81 -21.56 45.81
C PRO A 429 -35.34 -21.43 45.43
N ASN A 430 -34.90 -22.12 44.37
CA ASN A 430 -33.51 -22.11 43.92
C ASN A 430 -33.16 -20.82 43.16
N LEU A 431 -34.08 -20.29 42.35
CA LEU A 431 -33.92 -18.97 41.71
C LEU A 431 -33.86 -17.85 42.76
N THR A 432 -34.72 -17.88 43.77
CA THR A 432 -34.67 -16.93 44.89
C THR A 432 -33.38 -17.06 45.70
N ALA A 433 -32.89 -18.28 45.93
CA ALA A 433 -31.59 -18.50 46.57
C ALA A 433 -30.41 -18.00 45.71
N ALA A 434 -30.48 -18.14 44.38
CA ALA A 434 -29.50 -17.59 43.44
C ALA A 434 -29.48 -16.06 43.48
N ILE A 435 -30.65 -15.41 43.42
CA ILE A 435 -30.80 -13.97 43.58
C ILE A 435 -30.19 -13.51 44.92
N ALA A 436 -30.48 -14.21 46.01
CA ALA A 436 -29.95 -13.89 47.34
C ALA A 436 -28.41 -14.05 47.44
N GLN A 437 -27.80 -14.99 46.71
CA GLN A 437 -26.33 -15.06 46.62
C GLN A 437 -25.73 -13.87 45.86
N VAL A 438 -26.35 -13.46 44.75
CA VAL A 438 -25.84 -12.35 43.92
C VAL A 438 -26.11 -10.97 44.53
N GLN A 439 -27.13 -10.84 45.39
CA GLN A 439 -27.38 -9.63 46.18
C GLN A 439 -26.29 -9.31 47.22
N LEU A 440 -25.38 -10.26 47.52
CA LEU A 440 -24.21 -10.01 48.36
C LEU A 440 -23.15 -9.15 47.65
N ILE A 441 -23.18 -9.11 46.32
CA ILE A 441 -22.22 -8.41 45.47
C ILE A 441 -22.53 -6.90 45.46
N PRO A 442 -21.64 -6.03 45.96
CA PRO A 442 -21.90 -4.59 45.98
C PRO A 442 -22.05 -4.01 44.57
N ALA A 443 -22.95 -3.05 44.38
CA ALA A 443 -23.14 -2.38 43.09
C ALA A 443 -21.90 -1.63 42.58
N SER A 444 -20.96 -1.29 43.47
CA SER A 444 -19.67 -0.68 43.17
C SER A 444 -18.56 -1.68 42.81
N ASN A 445 -18.79 -2.99 42.96
CA ASN A 445 -17.84 -4.02 42.59
C ASN A 445 -17.70 -4.12 41.06
N PRO A 446 -16.54 -4.48 40.47
CA PRO A 446 -16.40 -4.70 39.04
C PRO A 446 -17.42 -5.70 38.45
N ARG A 447 -17.88 -6.68 39.23
CA ARG A 447 -18.91 -7.67 38.87
C ARG A 447 -20.35 -7.20 39.12
N GLY A 448 -20.55 -6.01 39.70
CA GLY A 448 -21.87 -5.46 40.05
C GLY A 448 -22.81 -5.23 38.85
N THR A 449 -22.31 -5.16 37.63
CA THR A 449 -23.15 -5.10 36.40
C THR A 449 -23.61 -6.49 35.96
N GLU A 450 -22.72 -7.48 35.98
CA GLU A 450 -23.03 -8.89 35.72
C GLU A 450 -24.07 -9.41 36.73
N ALA A 451 -23.85 -9.11 38.01
CA ALA A 451 -24.76 -9.40 39.12
C ALA A 451 -26.19 -8.88 38.88
N ARG A 452 -26.34 -7.61 38.49
CA ARG A 452 -27.66 -7.00 38.23
C ARG A 452 -28.38 -7.63 37.03
N GLN A 453 -27.63 -8.06 36.01
CA GLN A 453 -28.22 -8.73 34.83
C GLN A 453 -28.77 -10.12 35.19
N GLU A 454 -28.00 -10.92 35.95
CA GLU A 454 -28.45 -12.25 36.40
C GLU A 454 -29.65 -12.14 37.37
N ILE A 455 -29.64 -11.18 38.31
CA ILE A 455 -30.82 -10.89 39.17
C ILE A 455 -32.05 -10.56 38.32
N GLY A 456 -31.93 -9.66 37.34
CA GLY A 456 -33.04 -9.29 36.46
C GLY A 456 -33.60 -10.48 35.67
N ARG A 457 -32.72 -11.36 35.18
CA ARG A 457 -33.06 -12.59 34.47
C ARG A 457 -33.80 -13.58 35.36
N TRP A 458 -33.29 -13.87 36.56
CA TRP A 458 -33.90 -14.83 37.47
C TRP A 458 -35.20 -14.32 38.08
N ASN A 459 -35.30 -13.01 38.35
CA ASN A 459 -36.58 -12.37 38.70
C ASN A 459 -37.62 -12.64 37.60
N ALA A 460 -37.30 -12.33 36.33
CA ALA A 460 -38.23 -12.58 35.23
C ALA A 460 -38.62 -14.07 35.07
N GLN A 461 -37.72 -15.00 35.39
CA GLN A 461 -38.02 -16.44 35.43
C GLN A 461 -38.98 -16.80 36.59
N VAL A 462 -38.76 -16.28 37.79
CA VAL A 462 -39.68 -16.45 38.93
C VAL A 462 -41.06 -15.89 38.59
N GLU A 463 -41.14 -14.64 38.10
CA GLU A 463 -42.39 -14.03 37.68
C GLU A 463 -43.11 -14.85 36.61
N THR A 464 -42.37 -15.42 35.65
CA THR A 464 -42.93 -16.30 34.61
C THR A 464 -43.54 -17.55 35.23
N ILE A 465 -42.85 -18.24 36.13
CA ILE A 465 -43.36 -19.46 36.78
C ILE A 465 -44.58 -19.16 37.67
N GLU A 466 -44.59 -18.00 38.33
CA GLU A 466 -45.72 -17.54 39.15
C GLU A 466 -46.95 -17.14 38.31
N ASP A 467 -46.75 -16.46 37.17
CA ASP A 467 -47.83 -15.91 36.34
C ASP A 467 -48.38 -16.91 35.30
N GLN A 468 -47.58 -17.90 34.87
CA GLN A 468 -47.98 -18.87 33.83
C GLN A 468 -49.31 -19.58 34.15
N PRO A 469 -49.60 -20.04 35.39
CA PRO A 469 -50.87 -20.69 35.70
C PRO A 469 -52.11 -19.79 35.54
N TYR A 470 -51.94 -18.46 35.61
CA TYR A 470 -53.02 -17.51 35.34
C TYR A 470 -53.26 -17.43 33.83
N LEU A 471 -52.19 -17.37 33.02
CA LEU A 471 -52.27 -17.31 31.57
C LEU A 471 -52.83 -18.62 30.99
N ASP A 472 -52.33 -19.77 31.43
CA ASP A 472 -52.81 -21.10 31.03
C ASP A 472 -54.30 -21.27 31.32
N ARG A 473 -54.76 -20.85 32.52
CA ARG A 473 -56.18 -20.89 32.90
C ARG A 473 -57.02 -19.96 32.03
N ALA A 474 -56.54 -18.75 31.76
CA ALA A 474 -57.23 -17.81 30.87
C ALA A 474 -57.39 -18.40 29.46
N GLU A 475 -56.36 -19.08 28.95
CA GLU A 475 -56.42 -19.76 27.65
C GLU A 475 -57.37 -20.95 27.65
N GLN A 476 -57.39 -21.78 28.70
CA GLN A 476 -58.35 -22.87 28.84
C GLN A 476 -59.81 -22.38 28.85
N ILE A 477 -60.08 -21.27 29.56
CA ILE A 477 -61.42 -20.65 29.56
C ILE A 477 -61.76 -20.13 28.15
N ALA A 478 -60.81 -19.51 27.45
CA ALA A 478 -61.03 -18.95 26.12
C ALA A 478 -61.36 -19.97 25.01
N ILE A 479 -61.17 -21.28 25.24
CA ILE A 479 -61.44 -22.36 24.26
C ILE A 479 -62.91 -22.39 23.83
N PHE A 480 -63.85 -22.00 24.69
CA PHE A 480 -65.28 -22.03 24.37
C PHE A 480 -65.72 -20.93 23.39
N GLU A 481 -64.88 -19.90 23.20
CA GLU A 481 -65.06 -18.75 22.28
C GLU A 481 -66.36 -17.93 22.42
N ASP A 482 -67.23 -18.23 23.38
CA ASP A 482 -68.41 -17.42 23.70
C ASP A 482 -68.07 -16.15 24.50
N ILE A 483 -68.99 -15.18 24.52
CA ILE A 483 -68.77 -13.87 25.15
C ILE A 483 -68.43 -13.99 26.65
N ASN A 484 -69.12 -14.87 27.40
CA ASN A 484 -68.91 -14.98 28.85
C ASN A 484 -67.56 -15.63 29.14
N SER A 485 -67.21 -16.69 28.41
CA SER A 485 -65.90 -17.33 28.53
C SER A 485 -64.76 -16.40 28.13
N LEU A 486 -64.88 -15.66 27.02
CA LEU A 486 -63.87 -14.69 26.62
C LEU A 486 -63.73 -13.53 27.63
N GLN A 487 -64.81 -13.06 28.25
CA GLN A 487 -64.76 -12.07 29.33
C GLN A 487 -64.06 -12.64 30.59
N ALA A 488 -64.37 -13.87 30.99
CA ALA A 488 -63.71 -14.55 32.11
C ALA A 488 -62.22 -14.81 31.85
N ALA A 489 -61.84 -15.16 30.62
CA ALA A 489 -60.44 -15.27 30.19
C ALA A 489 -59.71 -13.92 30.26
N ILE A 490 -60.34 -12.83 29.81
CA ILE A 490 -59.79 -11.46 29.93
C ILE A 490 -59.57 -11.08 31.39
N ALA A 491 -60.51 -11.38 32.29
CA ALA A 491 -60.36 -11.14 33.72
C ALA A 491 -59.17 -11.94 34.30
N GLN A 492 -59.13 -13.25 34.03
CA GLN A 492 -58.07 -14.15 34.52
C GLN A 492 -56.66 -13.75 34.04
N ALA A 493 -56.51 -13.32 32.77
CA ALA A 493 -55.24 -12.81 32.26
C ALA A 493 -54.89 -11.39 32.74
N SER A 494 -55.87 -10.62 33.24
CA SER A 494 -55.64 -9.27 33.78
C SER A 494 -55.07 -9.26 35.19
N GLU A 495 -55.06 -10.41 35.89
CA GLU A 495 -54.33 -10.59 37.15
C GLU A 495 -52.81 -10.42 36.97
N ILE A 496 -52.28 -10.70 35.77
CA ILE A 496 -50.88 -10.47 35.40
C ILE A 496 -50.64 -8.96 35.30
N ARG A 497 -49.93 -8.41 36.28
CA ARG A 497 -49.77 -6.96 36.48
C ARG A 497 -48.76 -6.33 35.53
N ARG A 498 -48.94 -5.04 35.23
CA ARG A 498 -47.97 -4.26 34.46
C ARG A 498 -46.60 -4.27 35.16
N GLY A 499 -45.57 -4.65 34.41
CA GLY A 499 -44.18 -4.75 34.89
C GLY A 499 -43.69 -6.18 35.07
N ARG A 500 -44.59 -7.15 35.18
CA ARG A 500 -44.27 -8.59 35.24
C ARG A 500 -43.85 -9.14 33.88
N ALA A 501 -42.99 -10.17 33.88
CA ALA A 501 -42.48 -10.84 32.69
C ALA A 501 -43.54 -11.22 31.65
N LEU A 502 -44.66 -11.84 32.05
CA LEU A 502 -45.72 -12.29 31.12
C LEU A 502 -46.74 -11.20 30.72
N TYR A 503 -46.64 -9.99 31.25
CA TYR A 503 -47.59 -8.91 30.95
C TYR A 503 -47.76 -8.61 29.45
N PRO A 504 -46.71 -8.53 28.62
CA PRO A 504 -46.86 -8.25 27.19
C PRO A 504 -47.66 -9.34 26.46
N GLU A 505 -47.50 -10.60 26.86
CA GLU A 505 -48.22 -11.73 26.30
C GLU A 505 -49.68 -11.75 26.74
N ALA A 506 -49.95 -11.58 28.04
CA ALA A 506 -51.30 -11.42 28.58
C ALA A 506 -52.06 -10.29 27.85
N ARG A 507 -51.43 -9.13 27.64
CA ARG A 507 -52.02 -8.01 26.87
C ARG A 507 -52.18 -8.29 25.37
N LYS A 508 -51.43 -9.23 24.78
CA LYS A 508 -51.66 -9.71 23.41
C LYS A 508 -52.90 -10.61 23.36
N LYS A 509 -53.01 -11.59 24.27
CA LYS A 509 -54.16 -12.50 24.38
C LYS A 509 -55.46 -11.75 24.66
N ILE A 510 -55.45 -10.82 25.63
CA ILE A 510 -56.59 -9.93 25.94
C ILE A 510 -57.07 -9.16 24.70
N ARG A 511 -56.17 -8.54 23.92
CA ARG A 511 -56.56 -7.83 22.68
C ARG A 511 -57.21 -8.75 21.66
N THR A 512 -56.70 -9.98 21.51
CA THR A 512 -57.30 -10.98 20.62
C THR A 512 -58.70 -11.37 21.08
N TRP A 513 -58.91 -11.60 22.38
CA TRP A 513 -60.22 -11.96 22.92
C TRP A 513 -61.23 -10.82 22.87
N VAL A 514 -60.80 -9.57 23.12
CA VAL A 514 -61.65 -8.38 22.89
C VAL A 514 -62.10 -8.33 21.44
N GLY A 515 -61.19 -8.47 20.47
CA GLY A 515 -61.56 -8.48 19.04
C GLY A 515 -62.50 -9.63 18.64
N LYS A 516 -62.42 -10.80 19.30
CA LYS A 516 -63.40 -11.89 19.13
C LYS A 516 -64.78 -11.50 19.67
N ILE A 517 -64.86 -10.96 20.90
CA ILE A 517 -66.12 -10.48 21.50
C ILE A 517 -66.78 -9.42 20.61
N GLU A 518 -66.00 -8.45 20.15
CA GLU A 518 -66.47 -7.39 19.26
C GLU A 518 -67.07 -7.96 17.98
N ARG A 519 -66.36 -8.89 17.32
CA ARG A 519 -66.87 -9.56 16.11
C ARG A 519 -68.18 -10.32 16.40
N ILE A 520 -68.27 -11.09 17.48
CA ILE A 520 -69.50 -11.84 17.83
C ILE A 520 -70.68 -10.89 18.07
N GLN A 521 -70.44 -9.70 18.65
CA GLN A 521 -71.47 -8.71 18.91
C GLN A 521 -71.88 -7.90 17.67
N ASP A 522 -70.93 -7.59 16.78
CA ASP A 522 -71.17 -6.73 15.62
C ASP A 522 -71.62 -7.51 14.37
N GLN A 523 -71.30 -8.81 14.26
CA GLN A 523 -71.62 -9.65 13.10
C GLN A 523 -73.12 -9.63 12.72
N PRO A 524 -74.08 -9.78 13.65
CA PRO A 524 -75.51 -9.78 13.30
C PRO A 524 -75.98 -8.46 12.66
N TYR A 525 -75.38 -7.33 13.04
CA TYR A 525 -75.69 -6.03 12.45
C TYR A 525 -75.08 -5.88 11.05
N LEU A 526 -73.89 -6.45 10.82
CA LEU A 526 -73.27 -6.47 9.50
C LEU A 526 -74.03 -7.40 8.55
N ASP A 527 -74.46 -8.57 9.03
CA ASP A 527 -75.29 -9.51 8.28
C ASP A 527 -76.64 -8.88 7.91
N GLN A 528 -77.31 -8.22 8.86
CA GLN A 528 -78.54 -7.45 8.61
C GLN A 528 -78.33 -6.34 7.56
N ALA A 529 -77.19 -5.62 7.60
CA ALA A 529 -76.87 -4.62 6.59
C ALA A 529 -76.68 -5.25 5.20
N GLN A 530 -76.06 -6.43 5.11
CA GLN A 530 -75.91 -7.17 3.86
C GLN A 530 -77.26 -7.67 3.32
N GLU A 531 -78.15 -8.19 4.16
CA GLU A 531 -79.52 -8.56 3.76
C GLU A 531 -80.31 -7.36 3.21
N LEU A 532 -80.23 -6.20 3.89
CA LEU A 532 -80.84 -4.96 3.42
C LEU A 532 -80.28 -4.56 2.03
N ALA A 533 -78.97 -4.70 1.79
CA ALA A 533 -78.38 -4.41 0.50
C ALA A 533 -78.84 -5.39 -0.60
N GLN A 534 -78.90 -6.69 -0.28
CA GLN A 534 -79.39 -7.74 -1.19
C GLN A 534 -80.86 -7.54 -1.56
N SER A 535 -81.70 -7.06 -0.62
CA SER A 535 -83.09 -6.65 -0.90
C SER A 535 -83.22 -5.40 -1.77
N GLY A 536 -82.10 -4.75 -2.13
CA GLY A 536 -82.03 -3.55 -2.94
C GLY A 536 -82.05 -2.23 -2.16
N ASN A 537 -82.29 -2.27 -0.84
CA ASN A 537 -82.35 -1.11 0.04
C ASN A 537 -80.95 -0.68 0.53
N LEU A 538 -80.14 -0.23 -0.43
CA LEU A 538 -78.74 0.20 -0.20
C LEU A 538 -78.63 1.34 0.84
N THR A 539 -79.58 2.27 0.88
CA THR A 539 -79.55 3.39 1.83
C THR A 539 -79.72 2.91 3.28
N ALA A 540 -80.65 1.98 3.53
CA ALA A 540 -80.79 1.38 4.86
C ALA A 540 -79.57 0.52 5.22
N ALA A 541 -79.05 -0.27 4.28
CA ALA A 541 -77.84 -1.07 4.47
C ALA A 541 -76.64 -0.22 4.93
N ILE A 542 -76.37 0.88 4.22
CA ILE A 542 -75.32 1.86 4.59
C ILE A 542 -75.57 2.37 6.02
N SER A 543 -76.80 2.77 6.36
CA SER A 543 -77.11 3.31 7.69
C SER A 543 -76.90 2.31 8.83
N THR A 544 -77.14 1.01 8.60
CA THR A 544 -76.91 -0.06 9.58
C THR A 544 -75.41 -0.36 9.72
N ALA A 545 -74.70 -0.55 8.61
CA ALA A 545 -73.25 -0.80 8.64
C ALA A 545 -72.45 0.40 9.20
N GLN A 546 -72.94 1.63 9.02
CA GLN A 546 -72.28 2.84 9.52
C GLN A 546 -72.08 2.82 11.03
N GLN A 547 -73.00 2.20 11.79
CA GLN A 547 -72.91 2.04 13.24
C GLN A 547 -71.65 1.25 13.64
N ILE A 548 -71.30 0.23 12.84
CA ILE A 548 -70.09 -0.60 13.03
C ILE A 548 -68.86 0.14 12.50
N ALA A 549 -68.94 0.73 11.30
CA ALA A 549 -67.81 1.43 10.67
C ALA A 549 -67.28 2.59 11.54
N SER A 550 -68.16 3.37 12.19
CA SER A 550 -67.76 4.45 13.09
C SER A 550 -67.25 4.01 14.47
N SER A 551 -67.38 2.73 14.82
CA SER A 551 -67.07 2.24 16.17
C SER A 551 -65.58 2.00 16.43
N GLY A 552 -64.77 1.84 15.37
CA GLY A 552 -63.36 1.45 15.47
C GLY A 552 -63.11 0.02 15.96
N ARG A 553 -64.16 -0.80 16.08
CA ARG A 553 -64.13 -2.20 16.56
C ARG A 553 -63.68 -3.18 15.48
N ALA A 554 -63.57 -4.46 15.86
CA ALA A 554 -63.07 -5.56 15.03
C ALA A 554 -63.70 -5.76 13.63
N LEU A 555 -64.92 -5.26 13.37
CA LEU A 555 -65.59 -5.32 12.05
C LEU A 555 -65.71 -3.96 11.35
N SER A 556 -65.09 -2.90 11.88
CA SER A 556 -65.23 -1.54 11.35
C SER A 556 -64.69 -1.38 9.92
N GLN A 557 -63.61 -2.11 9.57
CA GLN A 557 -63.02 -2.05 8.23
C GLN A 557 -63.88 -2.80 7.21
N GLU A 558 -64.37 -3.98 7.57
CA GLU A 558 -65.29 -4.79 6.77
C GLU A 558 -66.60 -4.06 6.52
N ALA A 559 -67.17 -3.40 7.55
CA ALA A 559 -68.34 -2.56 7.43
C ALA A 559 -68.11 -1.34 6.52
N GLN A 560 -66.97 -0.65 6.65
CA GLN A 560 -66.64 0.49 5.78
C GLN A 560 -66.43 0.04 4.32
N ALA A 561 -65.83 -1.13 4.09
CA ALA A 561 -65.68 -1.68 2.74
C ALA A 561 -67.04 -1.98 2.09
N ALA A 562 -67.99 -2.54 2.85
CA ALA A 562 -69.36 -2.78 2.38
C ALA A 562 -70.09 -1.47 2.05
N ILE A 563 -69.98 -0.44 2.91
CA ILE A 563 -70.53 0.91 2.65
C ILE A 563 -69.98 1.49 1.35
N ASN A 564 -68.67 1.43 1.14
CA ASN A 564 -68.01 1.98 -0.04
C ASN A 564 -68.51 1.32 -1.35
N ASP A 565 -68.77 0.00 -1.32
CA ASP A 565 -69.37 -0.72 -2.44
C ASP A 565 -70.81 -0.27 -2.70
N TRP A 566 -71.65 -0.24 -1.66
CA TRP A 566 -73.07 0.15 -1.79
C TRP A 566 -73.24 1.60 -2.25
N GLU A 567 -72.41 2.53 -1.79
CA GLU A 567 -72.35 3.88 -2.35
C GLU A 567 -71.94 3.87 -3.83
N GLY A 568 -70.98 3.02 -4.22
CA GLY A 568 -70.59 2.81 -5.61
C GLY A 568 -71.76 2.32 -6.47
N GLN A 569 -72.57 1.40 -5.94
CA GLN A 569 -73.80 0.92 -6.59
C GLN A 569 -74.86 2.03 -6.72
N ILE A 570 -75.08 2.85 -5.69
CA ILE A 570 -75.99 4.01 -5.73
C ILE A 570 -75.54 5.00 -6.83
N ARG A 571 -74.28 5.45 -6.77
CA ARG A 571 -73.69 6.36 -7.77
C ARG A 571 -73.80 5.80 -9.19
N THR A 572 -73.66 4.48 -9.36
CA THR A 572 -73.82 3.81 -10.65
C THR A 572 -75.26 3.88 -11.17
N ARG A 573 -76.27 3.61 -10.32
CA ARG A 573 -77.69 3.74 -10.67
C ARG A 573 -78.08 5.18 -11.01
N GLU A 574 -77.56 6.15 -10.26
CA GLU A 574 -77.78 7.59 -10.49
C GLU A 574 -77.15 8.09 -11.79
N ASN A 575 -75.87 7.74 -12.04
CA ASN A 575 -75.18 8.07 -13.29
C ASN A 575 -75.93 7.50 -14.50
N TRP A 576 -76.39 6.25 -14.42
CA TRP A 576 -77.15 5.62 -15.50
C TRP A 576 -78.49 6.32 -15.75
N LYS A 577 -79.29 6.54 -14.71
CA LYS A 577 -80.56 7.26 -14.83
C LYS A 577 -80.38 8.65 -15.43
N LYS A 578 -79.37 9.41 -14.97
CA LYS A 578 -79.06 10.74 -15.50
C LYS A 578 -78.57 10.68 -16.96
N ALA A 579 -77.79 9.66 -17.33
CA ALA A 579 -77.39 9.45 -18.72
C ALA A 579 -78.61 9.26 -19.62
N GLN A 580 -79.59 8.45 -19.21
CA GLN A 580 -80.84 8.25 -19.95
C GLN A 580 -81.66 9.55 -20.06
N GLU A 581 -81.81 10.31 -18.96
CA GLU A 581 -82.53 11.59 -18.95
C GLU A 581 -81.89 12.65 -19.87
N VAL A 582 -80.55 12.77 -19.84
CA VAL A 582 -79.81 13.72 -20.68
C VAL A 582 -79.80 13.27 -22.15
N GLY A 583 -79.57 11.97 -22.41
CA GLY A 583 -79.53 11.41 -23.77
C GLY A 583 -80.86 11.56 -24.52
N ALA A 584 -81.99 11.59 -23.80
CA ALA A 584 -83.32 11.82 -24.37
C ALA A 584 -83.49 13.19 -25.05
N ALA A 585 -82.63 14.18 -24.79
CA ALA A 585 -82.69 15.49 -25.45
C ALA A 585 -82.22 15.45 -26.92
N GLY A 586 -81.44 14.44 -27.32
CA GLY A 586 -81.03 14.22 -28.71
C GLY A 586 -80.10 15.28 -29.34
N THR A 587 -79.71 16.33 -28.62
CA THR A 587 -78.75 17.33 -29.11
C THR A 587 -77.31 16.85 -28.96
N PRO A 588 -76.35 17.31 -29.80
CA PRO A 588 -74.95 16.88 -29.72
C PRO A 588 -74.34 17.00 -28.32
N GLU A 589 -74.53 18.14 -27.66
CA GLU A 589 -73.96 18.43 -26.34
C GLU A 589 -74.54 17.49 -25.27
N ALA A 590 -75.84 17.19 -25.36
CA ALA A 590 -76.51 16.28 -24.45
C ALA A 590 -76.09 14.82 -24.69
N LEU A 591 -75.97 14.38 -25.94
CA LEU A 591 -75.50 13.03 -26.27
C LEU A 591 -74.06 12.80 -25.78
N VAL A 592 -73.17 13.79 -25.91
CA VAL A 592 -71.79 13.72 -25.38
C VAL A 592 -71.80 13.61 -23.84
N GLU A 593 -72.58 14.42 -23.14
CA GLU A 593 -72.70 14.36 -21.68
C GLU A 593 -73.36 13.05 -21.20
N ALA A 594 -74.36 12.53 -21.94
CA ALA A 594 -75.01 11.25 -21.68
C ALA A 594 -74.03 10.07 -21.81
N ILE A 595 -73.24 10.02 -22.89
CA ILE A 595 -72.14 9.07 -23.07
C ILE A 595 -71.15 9.17 -21.91
N ARG A 596 -70.75 10.39 -21.53
CA ARG A 596 -69.80 10.63 -20.43
C ARG A 596 -70.34 10.23 -19.05
N LEU A 597 -71.66 10.18 -18.88
CA LEU A 597 -72.33 9.69 -17.66
C LEU A 597 -72.48 8.17 -17.68
N ALA A 598 -72.87 7.59 -18.82
CA ALA A 598 -72.96 6.14 -19.00
C ALA A 598 -71.60 5.44 -18.92
N ASP A 599 -70.50 6.07 -19.34
CA ASP A 599 -69.16 5.49 -19.19
C ASP A 599 -68.66 5.48 -17.72
N ARG A 600 -69.31 6.24 -16.84
CA ARG A 600 -69.10 6.17 -15.37
C ARG A 600 -69.95 5.10 -14.69
N VAL A 601 -70.71 4.30 -15.45
CA VAL A 601 -71.37 3.09 -14.91
C VAL A 601 -70.30 2.04 -14.66
N SER A 602 -70.18 1.58 -13.41
CA SER A 602 -69.15 0.61 -13.02
C SER A 602 -69.18 -0.63 -13.90
N ASN A 603 -68.00 -1.09 -14.36
CA ASN A 603 -67.87 -2.28 -15.21
C ASN A 603 -68.43 -3.56 -14.55
N ASN A 604 -68.47 -3.61 -13.22
CA ASN A 604 -68.99 -4.75 -12.46
C ASN A 604 -70.51 -4.64 -12.18
N SER A 605 -71.18 -3.58 -12.65
CA SER A 605 -72.62 -3.40 -12.50
C SER A 605 -73.39 -4.16 -13.58
N ILE A 606 -74.53 -4.75 -13.21
CA ILE A 606 -75.49 -5.30 -14.17
C ILE A 606 -75.94 -4.28 -15.23
N LEU A 607 -75.89 -2.99 -14.90
CA LEU A 607 -76.25 -1.88 -15.80
C LEU A 607 -75.17 -1.58 -16.87
N ARG A 608 -73.96 -2.17 -16.80
CA ARG A 608 -72.89 -1.86 -17.75
C ARG A 608 -73.23 -2.28 -19.17
N MET A 609 -73.96 -3.39 -19.35
CA MET A 609 -74.39 -3.85 -20.67
C MET A 609 -75.32 -2.83 -21.33
N ASP A 610 -76.36 -2.39 -20.61
CA ASP A 610 -77.31 -1.36 -21.07
C ASP A 610 -76.60 -0.03 -21.35
N ALA A 611 -75.65 0.35 -20.47
CA ALA A 611 -74.83 1.54 -20.64
C ALA A 611 -73.97 1.51 -21.90
N ASN A 612 -73.32 0.38 -22.20
CA ASN A 612 -72.53 0.22 -23.42
C ASN A 612 -73.42 0.31 -24.67
N GLN A 613 -74.58 -0.35 -24.66
CA GLN A 613 -75.53 -0.29 -25.77
C GLN A 613 -76.03 1.14 -26.03
N ALA A 614 -76.34 1.90 -24.97
CA ALA A 614 -76.73 3.30 -25.11
C ALA A 614 -75.58 4.19 -25.57
N ILE A 615 -74.34 3.96 -25.10
CA ILE A 615 -73.15 4.67 -25.60
C ILE A 615 -73.02 4.46 -27.11
N ASP A 616 -73.15 3.23 -27.61
CA ASP A 616 -73.09 2.94 -29.05
C ASP A 616 -74.21 3.64 -29.83
N GLN A 617 -75.46 3.57 -29.34
CA GLN A 617 -76.60 4.22 -29.98
C GLN A 617 -76.46 5.75 -30.03
N TRP A 618 -76.09 6.39 -28.93
CA TRP A 618 -75.84 7.84 -28.88
C TRP A 618 -74.63 8.25 -29.72
N SER A 619 -73.61 7.41 -29.82
CA SER A 619 -72.44 7.64 -30.68
C SER A 619 -72.80 7.57 -32.17
N GLN A 620 -73.71 6.66 -32.56
CA GLN A 620 -74.26 6.61 -33.92
C GLN A 620 -75.13 7.84 -34.21
N GLN A 621 -75.97 8.27 -33.27
CA GLN A 621 -76.78 9.49 -33.40
C GLN A 621 -75.89 10.74 -33.53
N LEU A 622 -74.81 10.86 -32.74
CA LEU A 622 -73.83 11.93 -32.87
C LEU A 622 -73.19 11.99 -34.26
N LEU A 623 -72.79 10.84 -34.81
CA LEU A 623 -72.25 10.77 -36.17
C LEU A 623 -73.27 11.21 -37.23
N GLU A 624 -74.55 10.86 -37.07
CA GLU A 624 -75.57 11.23 -38.05
C GLU A 624 -75.97 12.71 -37.95
N ILE A 625 -75.99 13.29 -36.74
CA ILE A 625 -76.13 14.74 -36.56
C ILE A 625 -74.90 15.47 -37.14
N ALA A 626 -73.69 14.95 -36.91
CA ALA A 626 -72.47 15.49 -37.52
C ALA A 626 -72.56 15.51 -39.05
N ARG A 627 -73.02 14.40 -39.66
CA ARG A 627 -73.23 14.30 -41.12
C ARG A 627 -74.24 15.31 -41.63
N THR A 628 -75.39 15.40 -40.97
CA THR A 628 -76.46 16.34 -41.31
C THR A 628 -75.96 17.79 -41.22
N GLN A 629 -75.29 18.15 -40.13
CA GLN A 629 -74.71 19.47 -39.94
C GLN A 629 -73.62 19.77 -40.98
N GLY A 630 -72.78 18.78 -41.28
CA GLY A 630 -71.69 18.85 -42.26
C GLY A 630 -72.13 19.13 -43.70
N GLN A 631 -73.40 18.90 -44.05
CA GLN A 631 -73.95 19.31 -45.36
C GLN A 631 -74.05 20.85 -45.49
N SER A 632 -74.15 21.57 -44.37
CA SER A 632 -74.29 23.04 -44.32
C SER A 632 -73.06 23.75 -43.77
N ASP A 633 -72.35 23.11 -42.85
CA ASP A 633 -71.19 23.63 -42.12
C ASP A 633 -70.24 22.46 -41.82
N ILE A 634 -69.30 22.23 -42.74
CA ILE A 634 -68.35 21.12 -42.67
C ILE A 634 -67.47 21.23 -41.41
N ALA A 635 -67.11 22.44 -40.98
CA ALA A 635 -66.28 22.65 -39.79
C ALA A 635 -67.04 22.22 -38.52
N ARG A 636 -68.29 22.66 -38.35
CA ARG A 636 -69.14 22.21 -37.23
C ARG A 636 -69.45 20.71 -37.30
N GLY A 637 -69.65 20.16 -38.51
CA GLY A 637 -69.80 18.71 -38.71
C GLY A 637 -68.58 17.92 -38.22
N ILE A 638 -67.37 18.34 -38.57
CA ILE A 638 -66.11 17.77 -38.08
C ILE A 638 -66.06 17.81 -36.54
N ASP A 639 -66.41 18.93 -35.91
CA ASP A 639 -66.30 19.08 -34.46
C ASP A 639 -67.32 18.24 -33.67
N ILE A 640 -68.52 18.03 -34.21
CA ILE A 640 -69.47 17.06 -33.63
C ILE A 640 -68.93 15.63 -33.82
N ALA A 641 -68.42 15.27 -35.01
CA ALA A 641 -67.87 13.94 -35.27
C ALA A 641 -66.63 13.60 -34.40
N LYS A 642 -65.78 14.59 -34.09
CA LYS A 642 -64.64 14.42 -33.15
C LYS A 642 -65.09 14.00 -31.74
N SER A 643 -66.33 14.31 -31.39
CA SER A 643 -66.91 14.05 -30.06
C SER A 643 -67.46 12.62 -29.92
N VAL A 644 -67.43 11.81 -31.00
CA VAL A 644 -67.74 10.37 -30.97
C VAL A 644 -66.65 9.62 -30.19
N PRO A 645 -66.97 8.83 -29.14
CA PRO A 645 -65.99 8.22 -28.26
C PRO A 645 -65.28 7.02 -28.92
N ARG A 646 -63.98 6.87 -28.63
CA ARG A 646 -63.09 5.81 -29.19
C ARG A 646 -63.57 4.37 -28.96
N GLY A 647 -64.31 4.13 -27.89
CA GLY A 647 -64.83 2.81 -27.53
C GLY A 647 -66.13 2.42 -28.23
N SER A 648 -66.74 3.32 -29.02
CA SER A 648 -68.01 3.05 -29.69
C SER A 648 -67.85 2.46 -31.09
N ALA A 649 -68.86 1.69 -31.51
CA ALA A 649 -68.97 1.14 -32.86
C ALA A 649 -69.04 2.23 -33.96
N ALA A 650 -69.42 3.46 -33.63
CA ALA A 650 -69.49 4.59 -34.57
C ALA A 650 -68.13 5.27 -34.82
N TYR A 651 -67.10 4.99 -34.00
CA TYR A 651 -65.85 5.76 -34.02
C TYR A 651 -65.08 5.69 -35.33
N SER A 652 -64.91 4.50 -35.92
CA SER A 652 -64.20 4.33 -37.19
C SER A 652 -64.86 5.12 -38.33
N ALA A 653 -66.18 4.96 -38.47
CA ALA A 653 -66.98 5.69 -39.44
C ALA A 653 -66.95 7.22 -39.21
N ALA A 654 -66.84 7.67 -37.96
CA ALA A 654 -66.65 9.09 -37.63
C ALA A 654 -65.27 9.60 -38.07
N GLN A 655 -64.19 8.84 -37.85
CA GLN A 655 -62.84 9.22 -38.29
C GLN A 655 -62.71 9.25 -39.82
N GLU A 656 -63.31 8.28 -40.53
CA GLU A 656 -63.38 8.28 -41.99
C GLU A 656 -64.14 9.50 -42.53
N GLN A 657 -65.27 9.85 -41.90
CA GLN A 657 -66.06 11.04 -42.25
C GLN A 657 -65.29 12.34 -42.02
N ILE A 658 -64.60 12.48 -40.88
CA ILE A 658 -63.73 13.63 -40.56
C ILE A 658 -62.62 13.75 -41.60
N LYS A 659 -61.96 12.64 -41.96
CA LYS A 659 -60.89 12.64 -42.96
C LYS A 659 -61.40 13.11 -44.31
N ALA A 660 -62.51 12.55 -44.81
CA ALA A 660 -63.10 12.94 -46.09
C ALA A 660 -63.45 14.44 -46.13
N TRP A 661 -63.93 15.01 -45.02
CA TRP A 661 -64.18 16.44 -44.89
C TRP A 661 -62.91 17.29 -44.81
N GLN A 662 -61.85 16.82 -44.15
CA GLN A 662 -60.55 17.50 -44.13
C GLN A 662 -59.89 17.52 -45.50
N ASP A 663 -59.93 16.39 -46.22
CA ASP A 663 -59.42 16.26 -47.58
C ASP A 663 -60.20 17.17 -48.56
N PHE A 664 -61.52 17.34 -48.36
CA PHE A 664 -62.34 18.28 -49.13
C PHE A 664 -62.05 19.76 -48.82
N LEU A 665 -61.79 20.10 -47.55
CA LEU A 665 -61.44 21.46 -47.14
C LEU A 665 -60.01 21.88 -47.51
N ASN A 666 -59.12 20.92 -47.81
CA ASN A 666 -57.73 21.17 -48.15
C ASN A 666 -57.20 20.19 -49.23
N PRO A 667 -57.69 20.28 -50.48
CA PRO A 667 -57.32 19.37 -51.55
C PRO A 667 -55.83 19.50 -51.93
N GLN A 668 -55.15 18.37 -52.10
CA GLN A 668 -53.75 18.30 -52.51
C GLN A 668 -53.56 18.80 -53.96
N PRO A 669 -52.50 19.57 -54.29
CA PRO A 669 -52.25 20.05 -55.66
C PRO A 669 -51.87 18.93 -56.64
N GLU A 670 -52.36 19.01 -57.88
CA GLU A 670 -51.96 18.11 -58.97
C GLU A 670 -50.49 18.32 -59.41
N PRO A 671 -49.73 17.26 -59.72
CA PRO A 671 -48.37 17.38 -60.25
C PRO A 671 -48.36 17.79 -61.74
N GLN A 672 -47.70 18.90 -62.05
CA GLN A 672 -47.48 19.40 -63.41
C GLN A 672 -46.22 18.80 -64.09
N PRO A 673 -46.11 18.84 -65.44
CA PRO A 673 -45.34 17.86 -66.21
C PRO A 673 -43.87 18.23 -66.44
N SER A 674 -43.04 17.21 -66.68
CA SER A 674 -41.63 17.34 -67.07
C SER A 674 -41.37 16.84 -68.50
N SER A 675 -40.54 17.57 -69.22
CA SER A 675 -40.23 17.40 -70.65
C SER A 675 -39.28 16.23 -70.97
N VAL A 676 -39.45 15.68 -72.17
CA VAL A 676 -38.60 14.66 -72.82
C VAL A 676 -37.16 15.16 -73.03
N PRO A 677 -36.16 14.28 -72.90
CA PRO A 677 -35.12 14.18 -73.93
C PRO A 677 -34.99 12.76 -74.51
N GLU A 678 -34.62 12.69 -75.78
CA GLU A 678 -34.59 11.50 -76.63
C GLU A 678 -33.22 10.78 -76.60
N SER A 679 -33.21 9.56 -77.15
CA SER A 679 -32.06 8.70 -77.48
C SER A 679 -31.43 7.85 -76.35
N LEU A 680 -31.49 6.53 -76.56
CA LEU A 680 -30.76 5.51 -75.78
C LEU A 680 -29.29 5.45 -76.22
N PRO A 681 -28.38 5.00 -75.33
CA PRO A 681 -27.97 3.61 -75.49
C PRO A 681 -27.82 2.80 -74.18
N PHE A 682 -28.19 1.53 -74.32
CA PHE A 682 -27.79 0.36 -73.52
C PHE A 682 -26.24 0.22 -73.36
N PRO A 683 -25.71 -0.71 -72.51
CA PRO A 683 -26.32 -1.41 -71.37
C PRO A 683 -25.37 -1.61 -70.14
N ARG A 684 -25.86 -2.42 -69.18
CA ARG A 684 -25.19 -3.57 -68.50
C ARG A 684 -24.55 -3.39 -67.10
N SER A 685 -25.08 -4.24 -66.21
CA SER A 685 -24.37 -5.14 -65.28
C SER A 685 -24.11 -4.69 -63.83
N THR A 686 -24.35 -5.64 -62.92
CA THR A 686 -23.56 -5.95 -61.68
C THR A 686 -23.52 -4.91 -60.55
N THR A 687 -23.64 -5.21 -59.25
CA THR A 687 -24.08 -6.39 -58.44
C THR A 687 -24.24 -5.88 -56.97
N ILE A 688 -24.45 -6.80 -56.01
CA ILE A 688 -23.96 -6.76 -54.61
C ILE A 688 -24.89 -6.10 -53.55
N ASN A 689 -25.50 -7.01 -52.78
CA ASN A 689 -25.58 -7.14 -51.32
C ASN A 689 -25.95 -5.94 -50.42
N GLY A 690 -26.74 -6.24 -49.38
CA GLY A 690 -26.83 -5.34 -48.23
C GLY A 690 -27.67 -5.77 -47.02
N GLN A 691 -27.63 -7.06 -46.62
CA GLN A 691 -28.28 -7.66 -45.42
C GLN A 691 -29.81 -7.80 -45.45
#